data_AF-A0A416TQS4-F1
#
_entry.id   AF-A0A416TQS4-F1
#
_cell.length_a   1.000
_cell.length_b   1.000
_cell.length_c   1.000
_cell.angle_alpha   90.00
_cell.angle_beta   90.00
_cell.angle_gamma   90.00
#
_symmetry.space_group_name_H-M   'P 1'
#
loop_
_entity.id
_entity.type
_entity.pdbx_description
1 polymer ?
#
loop_
_entity_poly.entity_id
_entity_poly.type
_entity_poly.pdbx_seq_one_letter_code
_entity_poly.pdbx_strand_id
1 'polypeptide(L)'
;MAENIENKGFAVYNAETNRTGDEAMDAKTRKNIEYLIILLISAAVLAVGWSNRKIIAGWGNQNTEDTMPVTDDAAEKEDLILEINSVEDYLTFVRSVNKGNTYKGQYVNLNADLDLAEVEEDLVIGNAENTQYCFQGIFDGNGHHLSNVLITSDTDAGLFRNLEGTVANLQVESGDFSAPLAGAIASNTRLGSCILNCGSLATVNGQLAPEQEGKTLLAGESRGEIRNSFTPGQEETAESLNQEVRGLDLTWGVDGWNLWEQEDDVPALTTEYADVVETATAEVPVSLSAVSIQGYYSAEDKSWCFAIPAGYEQTELAVTFSFTDGDVSQFTREPGQKTYELEHEGYTYPITYLTAEHAATMMLDLDREDAVSYLGADKQNEVQGTCMILETNGKVNQTARLEKIKGHGNDSFRAPKKSYNLSFTEKQDLLGMGAAKDYVLLAAYRDNSLLSYKLTYDLVNEIGMAYAPSSEFVHLYINGEYEGVYLLTGKIQIGKTRFDLKDLKTETKELNSKSELREYAHTTWKNEGFYAQRTWYELDQTPEDVTGGYIIELDNEDYDRTKANFVSDRNLSFMIPSMNWASQSQVYYIADFWQDFENALYAKDGYNDKGKYYTDYIDLESFADQWLFYELNEENSVNSSVYYYKDSDICGDGKLHASWPWDMEHSLAREGGAASSWFAAASDLKPEGYWMQFYHHRDFAEAVYKEWMTKFVPALEKALNPETGYDPDGISSLDWYLGYYGTDAQINESRWNGSGFAEKLEKIRRIYTVRLDFLTEALGLYDTDYIYFYKENGILYGVNAQEESIPVENP
;
A
#
# COMPACT_ATOMS: atom_id res chain seq x y z
N MET A 1 -7.58 -57.01 -6.19
CA MET A 1 -6.19 -57.43 -6.49
C MET A 1 -5.34 -57.34 -5.22
N ALA A 2 -5.68 -58.12 -4.19
CA ALA A 2 -4.98 -58.13 -2.90
C ALA A 2 -4.44 -59.52 -2.53
N GLU A 3 -4.35 -60.45 -3.50
CA GLU A 3 -3.69 -61.74 -3.35
C GLU A 3 -2.95 -62.03 -4.66
N ASN A 4 -1.63 -61.80 -4.70
CA ASN A 4 -0.62 -62.43 -5.60
C ASN A 4 0.71 -61.65 -5.70
N ILE A 5 1.20 -61.06 -4.60
CA ILE A 5 2.58 -60.54 -4.55
C ILE A 5 3.36 -61.28 -3.45
N GLU A 6 3.30 -62.60 -3.49
CA GLU A 6 4.34 -63.45 -2.91
C GLU A 6 4.78 -64.41 -4.01
N ASN A 7 6.09 -64.46 -4.26
CA ASN A 7 6.79 -65.21 -5.31
C ASN A 7 6.93 -64.53 -6.68
N LYS A 8 7.99 -63.73 -6.81
CA LYS A 8 9.10 -63.97 -7.76
C LYS A 8 10.24 -62.97 -7.49
N GLY A 9 11.36 -63.48 -7.02
CA GLY A 9 12.58 -62.71 -6.78
C GLY A 9 13.25 -62.26 -8.08
N PHE A 10 13.79 -61.04 -8.06
CA PHE A 10 14.83 -60.60 -8.98
C PHE A 10 16.18 -60.68 -8.27
N ALA A 11 17.01 -61.63 -8.71
CA ALA A 11 18.42 -61.69 -8.35
C ALA A 11 19.24 -60.95 -9.41
N VAL A 12 20.05 -59.97 -9.00
CA VAL A 12 21.17 -59.47 -9.81
C VAL A 12 22.41 -59.46 -8.92
N TYR A 13 23.37 -60.31 -9.28
CA TYR A 13 24.69 -60.44 -8.68
C TYR A 13 25.66 -59.58 -9.50
N ASN A 14 26.30 -58.58 -8.90
CA ASN A 14 27.39 -57.83 -9.56
C ASN A 14 28.74 -58.22 -8.95
N ALA A 15 29.58 -58.85 -9.77
CA ALA A 15 30.87 -59.40 -9.39
C ALA A 15 31.97 -58.34 -9.51
N GLU A 16 31.97 -57.32 -8.66
CA GLU A 16 33.12 -56.40 -8.58
C GLU A 16 33.35 -55.71 -7.23
N THR A 17 32.48 -55.86 -6.21
CA THR A 17 32.62 -55.08 -4.96
C THR A 17 32.49 -55.83 -3.63
N ASN A 18 32.22 -57.14 -3.62
CA ASN A 18 32.32 -57.99 -2.42
C ASN A 18 31.69 -57.37 -1.13
N ARG A 19 30.43 -56.89 -1.21
CA ARG A 19 29.65 -56.42 -0.04
C ARG A 19 28.22 -56.96 -0.06
N THR A 20 27.73 -57.33 1.12
CA THR A 20 26.37 -57.81 1.41
C THR A 20 25.60 -56.77 2.20
N GLY A 21 24.32 -56.56 1.88
CA GLY A 21 23.29 -56.07 2.81
C GLY A 21 23.22 -54.55 3.03
N ASP A 22 22.05 -54.00 2.72
CA ASP A 22 21.47 -52.74 3.22
C ASP A 22 22.39 -51.53 3.35
N GLU A 23 22.56 -50.78 2.26
CA GLU A 23 22.79 -49.31 2.22
C GLU A 23 23.10 -48.89 0.77
N ALA A 24 22.08 -48.78 -0.08
CA ALA A 24 22.15 -48.07 -1.37
C ALA A 24 20.75 -47.85 -1.98
N MET A 25 19.90 -47.09 -1.30
CA MET A 25 18.78 -46.42 -1.96
C MET A 25 18.70 -45.02 -1.36
N ASP A 26 19.19 -44.03 -2.11
CA ASP A 26 19.22 -42.63 -1.68
C ASP A 26 17.79 -42.10 -1.43
N ALA A 27 17.66 -41.21 -0.45
CA ALA A 27 16.40 -40.61 0.01
C ALA A 27 15.61 -39.98 -1.16
N LYS A 28 16.31 -39.52 -2.20
CA LYS A 28 15.71 -38.98 -3.43
C LYS A 28 14.91 -40.02 -4.22
N THR A 29 15.34 -41.28 -4.23
CA THR A 29 14.65 -42.37 -4.94
C THR A 29 13.42 -42.87 -4.17
N ARG A 30 13.45 -42.85 -2.83
CA ARG A 30 12.25 -43.12 -2.00
C ARG A 30 11.18 -42.05 -2.22
N LYS A 31 11.57 -40.77 -2.20
CA LYS A 31 10.66 -39.64 -2.39
C LYS A 31 9.99 -39.66 -3.78
N ASN A 32 10.72 -40.07 -4.81
CA ASN A 32 10.19 -40.20 -6.17
C ASN A 32 9.20 -41.37 -6.34
N ILE A 33 9.37 -42.46 -5.59
CA ILE A 33 8.44 -43.59 -5.61
C ILE A 33 7.16 -43.26 -4.82
N GLU A 34 7.28 -42.55 -3.69
CA GLU A 34 6.13 -42.01 -2.95
C GLU A 34 5.32 -41.02 -3.81
N TYR A 35 5.99 -40.12 -4.55
CA TYR A 35 5.34 -39.23 -5.51
C TYR A 35 4.58 -39.97 -6.62
N LEU A 36 5.15 -41.07 -7.13
CA LEU A 36 4.50 -41.88 -8.16
C LEU A 36 3.27 -42.64 -7.63
N ILE A 37 3.28 -43.04 -6.36
CA ILE A 37 2.14 -43.68 -5.69
C ILE A 37 1.03 -42.66 -5.43
N ILE A 38 1.37 -41.44 -5.01
CA ILE A 38 0.42 -40.33 -4.84
C ILE A 38 -0.23 -39.97 -6.17
N LEU A 39 0.55 -39.84 -7.26
CA LEU A 39 0.04 -39.58 -8.61
C LEU A 39 -0.93 -40.67 -9.12
N LEU A 40 -0.67 -41.93 -8.78
CA LEU A 40 -1.55 -43.06 -9.17
C LEU A 40 -2.84 -43.14 -8.33
N ILE A 41 -2.83 -42.63 -7.09
CA ILE A 41 -4.03 -42.50 -6.24
C ILE A 41 -4.88 -41.31 -6.70
N SER A 42 -4.25 -40.18 -7.04
CA SER A 42 -4.94 -38.98 -7.57
C SER A 42 -5.65 -39.27 -8.90
N ALA A 43 -5.05 -40.06 -9.79
CA ALA A 43 -5.67 -40.50 -11.05
C ALA A 43 -6.91 -41.41 -10.86
N ALA A 44 -7.04 -42.08 -9.72
CA ALA A 44 -8.21 -42.92 -9.41
C ALA A 44 -9.37 -42.14 -8.78
N VAL A 45 -9.10 -41.02 -8.09
CA VAL A 45 -10.11 -40.14 -7.48
C VAL A 45 -10.78 -39.25 -8.54
N LEU A 46 -10.04 -38.85 -9.59
CA LEU A 46 -10.55 -38.07 -10.73
C LEU A 46 -11.64 -38.79 -11.58
N ALA A 47 -11.80 -40.11 -11.45
CA ALA A 47 -12.81 -40.86 -12.20
C ALA A 47 -14.21 -40.90 -11.53
N VAL A 48 -14.35 -40.41 -10.29
CA VAL A 48 -15.60 -40.59 -9.48
C VAL A 48 -16.34 -39.26 -9.21
N GLY A 49 -15.74 -38.10 -9.45
CA GLY A 49 -16.34 -36.78 -9.16
C GLY A 49 -17.26 -36.19 -10.25
N TRP A 50 -17.30 -36.76 -11.46
CA TRP A 50 -18.17 -36.28 -12.53
C TRP A 50 -19.56 -36.91 -12.47
N SER A 51 -20.38 -36.47 -11.52
CA SER A 51 -21.84 -36.59 -11.58
C SER A 51 -22.48 -35.66 -10.54
N ASN A 52 -22.94 -34.49 -11.01
CA ASN A 52 -23.96 -33.58 -10.45
C ASN A 52 -23.44 -32.16 -10.19
N ARG A 53 -23.74 -31.23 -11.11
CA ARG A 53 -24.46 -29.98 -10.82
C ARG A 53 -24.88 -29.31 -12.13
N LYS A 54 -26.06 -28.71 -12.09
CA LYS A 54 -26.87 -28.29 -13.23
C LYS A 54 -26.46 -26.91 -13.74
N ILE A 55 -26.54 -26.81 -15.06
CA ILE A 55 -26.40 -25.64 -15.91
C ILE A 55 -27.51 -24.63 -15.63
N ILE A 56 -27.14 -23.35 -15.51
CA ILE A 56 -27.94 -22.21 -16.00
C ILE A 56 -27.07 -21.49 -17.03
N ALA A 57 -27.63 -21.27 -18.21
CA ALA A 57 -26.94 -20.76 -19.39
C ALA A 57 -27.50 -19.39 -19.79
N GLY A 58 -26.63 -18.54 -20.34
CA GLY A 58 -27.04 -17.55 -21.33
C GLY A 58 -26.10 -16.36 -21.50
N TRP A 59 -25.12 -16.45 -22.41
CA TRP A 59 -25.22 -15.87 -23.76
C TRP A 59 -23.94 -16.15 -24.56
N GLY A 60 -24.15 -16.49 -25.84
CA GLY A 60 -23.10 -16.96 -26.73
C GLY A 60 -22.54 -15.88 -27.64
N ASN A 61 -21.33 -16.13 -28.14
CA ASN A 61 -20.96 -15.70 -29.48
C ASN A 61 -20.19 -16.82 -30.16
N GLN A 62 -20.68 -17.23 -31.34
CA GLN A 62 -20.03 -18.18 -32.22
C GLN A 62 -18.92 -17.47 -32.99
N ASN A 63 -17.69 -17.99 -32.93
CA ASN A 63 -16.87 -18.29 -34.11
C ASN A 63 -15.63 -19.11 -33.70
N THR A 64 -15.27 -20.01 -34.61
CA THR A 64 -14.52 -21.25 -34.44
C THR A 64 -13.00 -21.12 -34.57
N GLU A 65 -12.32 -21.93 -33.75
CA GLU A 65 -11.13 -22.76 -34.03
C GLU A 65 -9.82 -22.07 -34.46
N ASP A 66 -8.88 -21.93 -33.50
CA ASP A 66 -7.63 -22.71 -33.47
C ASP A 66 -6.79 -22.30 -32.23
N THR A 67 -6.85 -23.08 -31.15
CA THR A 67 -5.89 -22.97 -30.05
C THR A 67 -5.46 -24.34 -29.53
N MET A 68 -4.15 -24.57 -29.58
CA MET A 68 -3.43 -25.64 -28.90
C MET A 68 -3.57 -25.45 -27.37
N PRO A 69 -3.62 -26.53 -26.57
CA PRO A 69 -3.82 -26.38 -25.13
C PRO A 69 -2.55 -25.82 -24.48
N VAL A 70 -2.70 -24.65 -23.86
CA VAL A 70 -1.79 -24.16 -22.82
C VAL A 70 -2.16 -24.93 -21.55
N THR A 71 -1.20 -25.64 -20.99
CA THR A 71 -1.33 -26.26 -19.67
C THR A 71 -1.17 -25.17 -18.61
N ASP A 72 -2.29 -24.65 -18.12
CA ASP A 72 -2.34 -23.96 -16.83
C ASP A 72 -2.25 -25.00 -15.72
N ASP A 73 -1.08 -25.13 -15.11
CA ASP A 73 -0.97 -25.64 -13.73
C ASP A 73 -1.19 -24.45 -12.78
N ALA A 74 -2.41 -23.89 -12.80
CA ALA A 74 -2.93 -23.14 -11.68
C ALA A 74 -3.53 -24.16 -10.72
N ALA A 75 -2.71 -24.67 -9.80
CA ALA A 75 -3.24 -25.37 -8.64
C ALA A 75 -4.09 -24.36 -7.86
N GLU A 76 -5.41 -24.51 -7.92
CA GLU A 76 -6.33 -23.89 -6.98
C GLU A 76 -5.82 -24.22 -5.57
N LYS A 77 -5.36 -23.19 -4.85
CA LYS A 77 -5.04 -23.30 -3.44
C LYS A 77 -6.39 -23.43 -2.74
N GLU A 78 -6.81 -24.65 -2.40
CA GLU A 78 -7.87 -24.83 -1.40
C GLU A 78 -7.40 -24.15 -0.11
N ASP A 79 -8.15 -23.17 0.38
CA ASP A 79 -7.93 -22.57 1.69
C ASP A 79 -7.99 -23.69 2.71
N LEU A 80 -6.87 -23.94 3.39
CA LEU A 80 -6.78 -25.05 4.31
C LEU A 80 -7.55 -24.70 5.58
N ILE A 81 -8.69 -25.34 5.79
CA ILE A 81 -9.55 -25.11 6.96
C ILE A 81 -9.04 -25.96 8.14
N LEU A 82 -8.66 -25.31 9.23
CA LEU A 82 -8.33 -25.95 10.50
C LEU A 82 -9.52 -25.91 11.44
N GLU A 83 -10.02 -27.08 11.85
CA GLU A 83 -11.16 -27.20 12.76
C GLU A 83 -10.69 -27.43 14.21
N ILE A 84 -11.05 -26.54 15.12
CA ILE A 84 -10.79 -26.63 16.56
C ILE A 84 -12.06 -27.15 17.25
N ASN A 85 -12.02 -28.40 17.69
CA ASN A 85 -13.16 -29.07 18.32
C ASN A 85 -12.90 -29.38 19.81
N SER A 86 -11.71 -29.07 20.32
CA SER A 86 -11.28 -29.40 21.67
C SER A 86 -10.14 -28.50 22.15
N VAL A 87 -9.88 -28.50 23.46
CA VAL A 87 -8.76 -27.78 24.08
C VAL A 87 -7.41 -28.24 23.50
N GLU A 88 -7.25 -29.51 23.18
CA GLU A 88 -5.98 -30.02 22.61
C GLU A 88 -5.77 -29.55 21.16
N ASP A 89 -6.84 -29.40 20.38
CA ASP A 89 -6.77 -28.81 19.04
C ASP A 89 -6.34 -27.35 19.12
N TYR A 90 -6.93 -26.60 20.07
CA TYR A 90 -6.54 -25.22 20.35
C TYR A 90 -5.06 -25.10 20.76
N LEU A 91 -4.59 -25.93 21.69
CA LEU A 91 -3.18 -25.94 22.09
C LEU A 91 -2.25 -26.34 20.94
N THR A 92 -2.69 -27.24 20.06
CA THR A 92 -1.95 -27.62 18.85
C THR A 92 -1.83 -26.43 17.89
N PHE A 93 -2.91 -25.67 17.72
CA PHE A 93 -2.92 -24.44 16.95
C PHE A 93 -1.98 -23.39 17.56
N VAL A 94 -2.04 -23.13 18.86
CA VAL A 94 -1.13 -22.23 19.57
C VAL A 94 0.34 -22.61 19.33
N ARG A 95 0.68 -23.88 19.53
CA ARG A 95 2.05 -24.41 19.31
C ARG A 95 2.49 -24.29 17.84
N SER A 96 1.57 -24.36 16.90
CA SER A 96 1.83 -24.21 15.46
C SER A 96 2.21 -22.76 15.12
N VAL A 97 1.41 -21.80 15.58
CA VAL A 97 1.69 -20.36 15.39
C VAL A 97 3.00 -19.97 16.07
N ASN A 98 3.23 -20.43 17.29
CA ASN A 98 4.45 -20.11 18.05
C ASN A 98 5.74 -20.69 17.45
N LYS A 99 5.62 -21.63 16.50
CA LYS A 99 6.73 -22.17 15.68
C LYS A 99 6.90 -21.49 14.33
N GLY A 100 6.11 -20.46 14.04
CA GLY A 100 6.19 -19.64 12.83
C GLY A 100 5.25 -20.05 11.69
N ASN A 101 4.30 -20.95 11.93
CA ASN A 101 3.22 -21.18 10.95
C ASN A 101 2.16 -20.08 11.12
N THR A 102 2.17 -19.06 10.26
CA THR A 102 1.33 -17.87 10.43
C THR A 102 -0.11 -18.04 9.98
N TYR A 103 -0.44 -19.13 9.27
CA TYR A 103 -1.77 -19.36 8.67
C TYR A 103 -2.21 -18.26 7.70
N LYS A 104 -1.28 -17.53 7.08
CA LYS A 104 -1.61 -16.50 6.10
C LYS A 104 -2.48 -17.07 4.97
N GLY A 105 -3.66 -16.49 4.79
CA GLY A 105 -4.65 -16.94 3.80
C GLY A 105 -5.24 -18.32 4.10
N GLN A 106 -5.36 -18.71 5.37
CA GLN A 106 -6.02 -19.94 5.80
C GLN A 106 -7.11 -19.61 6.84
N TYR A 107 -8.11 -20.50 6.92
CA TYR A 107 -9.21 -20.41 7.87
C TYR A 107 -8.97 -21.33 9.08
N VAL A 108 -9.34 -20.83 10.26
CA VAL A 108 -9.32 -21.57 11.53
C VAL A 108 -10.69 -21.41 12.18
N ASN A 109 -11.43 -22.50 12.30
CA ASN A 109 -12.80 -22.51 12.81
C ASN A 109 -12.85 -23.11 14.20
N LEU A 110 -13.49 -22.41 15.13
CA LEU A 110 -13.89 -22.97 16.42
C LEU A 110 -15.26 -23.61 16.27
N ASN A 111 -15.44 -24.87 16.66
CA ASN A 111 -16.71 -25.61 16.51
C ASN A 111 -17.29 -26.10 17.84
N ALA A 112 -16.69 -25.69 18.94
CA ALA A 112 -17.13 -26.06 20.27
C ALA A 112 -16.69 -24.99 21.28
N ASP A 113 -17.52 -24.80 22.31
CA ASP A 113 -17.12 -23.99 23.46
C ASP A 113 -15.97 -24.70 24.19
N LEU A 114 -14.95 -23.93 24.58
CA LEU A 114 -13.76 -24.46 25.24
C LEU A 114 -13.66 -23.90 26.66
N ASP A 115 -13.65 -24.80 27.63
CA ASP A 115 -13.26 -24.50 29.00
C ASP A 115 -11.75 -24.69 29.16
N LEU A 116 -11.03 -23.59 29.37
CA LEU A 116 -9.57 -23.56 29.54
C LEU A 116 -9.13 -23.61 31.01
N ALA A 117 -10.03 -23.99 31.92
CA ALA A 117 -9.68 -24.22 33.31
C ALA A 117 -8.55 -25.27 33.45
N GLU A 118 -7.61 -24.99 34.36
CA GLU A 118 -6.51 -25.90 34.72
C GLU A 118 -5.52 -26.24 33.58
N VAL A 119 -5.55 -25.51 32.46
CA VAL A 119 -4.53 -25.66 31.41
C VAL A 119 -3.20 -25.07 31.90
N GLU A 120 -2.16 -25.92 31.99
CA GLU A 120 -0.81 -25.51 32.41
C GLU A 120 0.07 -24.99 31.26
N GLU A 121 -0.34 -25.23 30.01
CA GLU A 121 0.38 -24.77 28.81
C GLU A 121 0.08 -23.30 28.48
N ASP A 122 0.96 -22.67 27.70
CA ASP A 122 0.76 -21.30 27.22
C ASP A 122 -0.43 -21.25 26.25
N LEU A 123 -1.39 -20.38 26.56
CA LEU A 123 -2.60 -20.15 25.75
C LEU A 123 -2.37 -19.08 24.67
N VAL A 124 -1.26 -18.34 24.72
CA VAL A 124 -1.04 -17.18 23.86
C VAL A 124 -0.67 -17.61 22.44
N ILE A 125 -1.50 -17.19 21.47
CA ILE A 125 -1.27 -17.31 20.03
C ILE A 125 -0.32 -16.20 19.59
N GLY A 126 0.93 -16.56 19.34
CA GLY A 126 1.98 -15.65 18.87
C GLY A 126 3.21 -15.66 19.77
N ASN A 127 4.38 -15.69 19.14
CA ASN A 127 5.65 -15.85 19.84
C ASN A 127 6.15 -14.52 20.48
N ALA A 128 6.57 -14.60 21.75
CA ALA A 128 7.10 -13.45 22.50
C ALA A 128 8.47 -12.95 22.01
N GLU A 129 9.34 -13.87 21.58
CA GLU A 129 10.72 -13.58 21.17
C GLU A 129 10.81 -13.18 19.69
N ASN A 130 9.93 -13.74 18.84
CA ASN A 130 9.87 -13.43 17.42
C ASN A 130 8.48 -12.94 17.03
N THR A 131 8.32 -11.62 16.95
CA THR A 131 7.05 -10.96 16.63
C THR A 131 6.56 -11.26 15.21
N GLN A 132 7.37 -11.83 14.31
CA GLN A 132 6.89 -12.29 12.99
C GLN A 132 6.11 -13.60 13.07
N TYR A 133 6.22 -14.35 14.16
CA TYR A 133 5.47 -15.59 14.38
C TYR A 133 4.13 -15.25 15.04
N CYS A 134 3.33 -14.50 14.28
CA CYS A 134 1.99 -14.05 14.63
C CYS A 134 0.95 -14.68 13.69
N PHE A 135 -0.31 -14.68 14.11
CA PHE A 135 -1.40 -15.17 13.28
C PHE A 135 -1.76 -14.14 12.19
N GLN A 136 -1.87 -14.62 10.94
CA GLN A 136 -2.13 -13.85 9.72
C GLN A 136 -3.32 -14.44 8.91
N GLY A 137 -4.04 -15.41 9.48
CA GLY A 137 -5.20 -16.04 8.84
C GLY A 137 -6.52 -15.41 9.26
N ILE A 138 -7.61 -16.17 9.07
CA ILE A 138 -8.95 -15.84 9.57
C ILE A 138 -9.28 -16.85 10.68
N PHE A 139 -9.54 -16.37 11.88
CA PHE A 139 -10.01 -17.17 13.00
C PHE A 139 -11.50 -16.89 13.21
N ASP A 140 -12.36 -17.82 12.83
CA ASP A 140 -13.80 -17.74 13.03
C ASP A 140 -14.20 -18.52 14.29
N GLY A 141 -14.77 -17.80 15.26
CA GLY A 141 -15.30 -18.40 16.48
C GLY A 141 -16.61 -19.17 16.24
N ASN A 142 -17.30 -18.98 15.11
CA ASN A 142 -18.61 -19.54 14.78
C ASN A 142 -19.67 -19.39 15.90
N GLY A 143 -19.56 -18.34 16.72
CA GLY A 143 -20.46 -18.13 17.85
C GLY A 143 -20.10 -18.90 19.12
N HIS A 144 -19.00 -19.67 19.11
CA HIS A 144 -18.54 -20.45 20.25
C HIS A 144 -17.73 -19.63 21.25
N HIS A 145 -17.73 -20.10 22.49
CA HIS A 145 -17.18 -19.36 23.62
C HIS A 145 -15.89 -19.96 24.16
N LEU A 146 -14.99 -19.09 24.62
CA LEU A 146 -13.83 -19.47 25.42
C LEU A 146 -14.06 -19.05 26.87
N SER A 147 -13.93 -20.00 27.79
CA SER A 147 -14.19 -19.81 29.21
C SER A 147 -12.95 -20.14 30.05
N ASN A 148 -12.84 -19.50 31.21
CA ASN A 148 -11.74 -19.63 32.18
C ASN A 148 -10.34 -19.35 31.59
N VAL A 149 -10.23 -18.37 30.70
CA VAL A 149 -8.95 -17.98 30.08
C VAL A 149 -8.06 -17.26 31.10
N LEU A 150 -6.84 -17.73 31.33
CA LEU A 150 -5.90 -17.07 32.24
C LEU A 150 -4.60 -16.71 31.50
N ILE A 151 -4.39 -15.41 31.26
CA ILE A 151 -3.18 -14.90 30.60
C ILE A 151 -2.62 -13.73 31.42
N THR A 152 -1.52 -13.97 32.11
CA THR A 152 -0.84 -12.95 32.93
C THR A 152 0.62 -12.87 32.56
N SER A 153 1.13 -11.66 32.31
CA SER A 153 2.54 -11.43 32.00
C SER A 153 3.01 -10.02 32.40
N ASP A 154 4.33 -9.81 32.37
CA ASP A 154 4.94 -8.51 32.66
C ASP A 154 4.89 -7.54 31.47
N THR A 155 4.48 -7.98 30.28
CA THR A 155 4.56 -7.21 29.03
C THR A 155 3.20 -7.05 28.34
N ASP A 156 2.58 -8.17 27.97
CA ASP A 156 1.40 -8.24 27.10
C ASP A 156 0.45 -9.38 27.50
N ALA A 157 -0.85 -9.17 27.35
CA ALA A 157 -1.85 -10.20 27.62
C ALA A 157 -3.01 -10.12 26.61
N GLY A 158 -3.21 -11.20 25.86
CA GLY A 158 -4.34 -11.39 24.94
C GLY A 158 -4.27 -12.77 24.29
N LEU A 159 -5.40 -13.30 23.80
CA LEU A 159 -5.42 -14.58 23.09
C LEU A 159 -4.44 -14.56 21.91
N PHE A 160 -4.44 -13.47 21.15
CA PHE A 160 -3.46 -13.18 20.11
C PHE A 160 -2.45 -12.13 20.59
N ARG A 161 -1.17 -12.50 20.68
CA ARG A 161 -0.12 -11.56 21.11
C ARG A 161 0.02 -10.38 20.15
N ASN A 162 0.31 -10.71 18.90
CA ASN A 162 0.26 -9.77 17.78
C ASN A 162 -0.70 -10.37 16.76
N LEU A 163 -1.71 -9.60 16.35
CA LEU A 163 -2.63 -9.98 15.28
C LEU A 163 -2.21 -9.26 13.99
N GLU A 164 -2.17 -10.01 12.88
CA GLU A 164 -2.02 -9.52 11.50
C GLU A 164 -3.12 -10.08 10.57
N GLY A 165 -4.14 -10.72 11.15
CA GLY A 165 -5.25 -11.35 10.45
C GLY A 165 -6.60 -10.91 10.98
N THR A 166 -7.62 -11.73 10.75
CA THR A 166 -9.00 -11.48 11.19
C THR A 166 -9.37 -12.44 12.33
N VAL A 167 -10.03 -11.92 13.37
CA VAL A 167 -10.75 -12.71 14.37
C VAL A 167 -12.22 -12.32 14.30
N ALA A 168 -13.09 -13.30 14.07
CA ALA A 168 -14.52 -13.09 13.89
C ALA A 168 -15.35 -13.99 14.83
N ASN A 169 -16.58 -13.57 15.15
CA ASN A 169 -17.61 -14.38 15.82
C ASN A 169 -17.14 -15.13 17.09
N LEU A 170 -16.28 -14.51 17.91
CA LEU A 170 -15.69 -15.13 19.08
C LEU A 170 -16.08 -14.39 20.36
N GLN A 171 -16.57 -15.11 21.37
CA GLN A 171 -16.76 -14.54 22.71
C GLN A 171 -15.85 -15.18 23.75
N VAL A 172 -15.14 -14.35 24.51
CA VAL A 172 -14.46 -14.77 25.74
C VAL A 172 -15.43 -14.59 26.90
N GLU A 173 -16.11 -15.66 27.28
CA GLU A 173 -17.16 -15.69 28.31
C GLU A 173 -16.58 -15.45 29.71
N SER A 174 -15.37 -15.94 30.00
CA SER A 174 -14.74 -15.71 31.29
C SER A 174 -13.21 -15.83 31.24
N GLY A 175 -12.53 -15.06 32.09
CA GLY A 175 -11.07 -15.08 32.19
C GLY A 175 -10.46 -13.89 32.92
N ASP A 176 -9.13 -13.91 33.07
CA ASP A 176 -8.30 -12.83 33.60
C ASP A 176 -7.09 -12.59 32.66
N PHE A 177 -7.03 -11.37 32.11
CA PHE A 177 -5.96 -10.88 31.26
C PHE A 177 -5.23 -9.76 31.98
N SER A 178 -3.97 -9.97 32.36
CA SER A 178 -3.25 -9.04 33.23
C SER A 178 -1.82 -8.77 32.72
N ALA A 179 -1.59 -7.57 32.20
CA ALA A 179 -0.28 -7.09 31.73
C ALA A 179 -0.32 -5.57 31.46
N PRO A 180 0.80 -4.86 31.29
CA PRO A 180 0.78 -3.46 30.85
C PRO A 180 -0.02 -3.25 29.54
N LEU A 181 0.19 -4.10 28.53
CA LEU A 181 -0.57 -4.09 27.26
C LEU A 181 -1.58 -5.25 27.22
N ALA A 182 -2.76 -5.06 27.79
CA ALA A 182 -3.77 -6.11 27.91
C ALA A 182 -5.02 -5.87 27.04
N GLY A 183 -5.47 -6.90 26.33
CA GLY A 183 -6.76 -6.95 25.63
C GLY A 183 -7.26 -8.38 25.51
N ALA A 184 -8.56 -8.61 25.63
CA ALA A 184 -9.11 -9.97 25.75
C ALA A 184 -8.95 -10.82 24.47
N ILE A 185 -9.05 -10.20 23.29
CA ILE A 185 -8.85 -10.89 22.01
C ILE A 185 -7.39 -10.76 21.57
N ALA A 186 -6.87 -9.54 21.51
CA ALA A 186 -5.48 -9.30 21.13
C ALA A 186 -4.76 -8.41 22.14
N SER A 187 -3.44 -8.61 22.31
CA SER A 187 -2.65 -7.59 23.00
C SER A 187 -2.33 -6.43 22.04
N ASN A 188 -1.85 -6.75 20.83
CA ASN A 188 -1.52 -5.75 19.82
C ASN A 188 -2.10 -6.16 18.46
N THR A 189 -2.71 -5.23 17.73
CA THR A 189 -3.13 -5.43 16.34
C THR A 189 -2.28 -4.60 15.39
N ARG A 190 -1.85 -5.19 14.27
CA ARG A 190 -1.11 -4.46 13.23
C ARG A 190 -2.04 -3.87 12.17
N LEU A 191 -1.50 -2.98 11.35
CA LEU A 191 -2.25 -2.34 10.27
C LEU A 191 -2.88 -3.40 9.36
N GLY A 192 -4.20 -3.29 9.16
CA GLY A 192 -4.99 -4.23 8.36
C GLY A 192 -5.52 -5.47 9.10
N SER A 193 -5.32 -5.57 10.41
CA SER A 193 -5.95 -6.62 11.23
C SER A 193 -7.41 -6.27 11.54
N CYS A 194 -8.25 -7.28 11.78
CA CYS A 194 -9.68 -7.09 12.05
C CYS A 194 -10.15 -7.91 13.27
N ILE A 195 -10.92 -7.29 14.15
CA ILE A 195 -11.69 -7.96 15.23
C ILE A 195 -13.16 -7.64 14.98
N LEU A 196 -13.93 -8.64 14.57
CA LEU A 196 -15.27 -8.46 14.00
C LEU A 196 -16.27 -9.32 14.78
N ASN A 197 -17.41 -8.78 15.19
CA ASN A 197 -18.45 -9.57 15.86
C ASN A 197 -17.94 -10.37 17.08
N CYS A 198 -17.03 -9.78 17.86
CA CYS A 198 -16.38 -10.44 18.99
C CYS A 198 -16.83 -9.86 20.33
N GLY A 199 -16.75 -10.64 21.40
CA GLY A 199 -17.15 -10.22 22.74
C GLY A 199 -16.17 -10.63 23.82
N SER A 200 -16.15 -9.91 24.93
CA SER A 200 -15.49 -10.42 26.13
C SER A 200 -16.17 -9.96 27.42
N LEU A 201 -16.46 -10.93 28.29
CA LEU A 201 -16.91 -10.73 29.68
C LEU A 201 -15.77 -10.94 30.69
N ALA A 202 -14.54 -11.17 30.20
CA ALA A 202 -13.36 -11.40 31.03
C ALA A 202 -12.90 -10.13 31.75
N THR A 203 -12.13 -10.32 32.83
CA THR A 203 -11.44 -9.22 33.51
C THR A 203 -10.16 -8.87 32.74
N VAL A 204 -10.00 -7.59 32.36
CA VAL A 204 -8.79 -7.10 31.67
C VAL A 204 -8.12 -6.02 32.53
N ASN A 205 -6.90 -6.28 32.99
CA ASN A 205 -6.10 -5.39 33.83
C ASN A 205 -4.88 -4.85 33.05
N GLY A 206 -5.09 -3.77 32.30
CA GLY A 206 -4.08 -3.06 31.49
C GLY A 206 -3.59 -1.72 32.07
N GLN A 207 -2.39 -1.26 31.70
CA GLN A 207 -2.04 0.16 31.81
C GLN A 207 -2.63 0.91 30.62
N LEU A 208 -3.67 1.70 30.87
CA LEU A 208 -4.38 2.44 29.84
C LEU A 208 -3.71 3.79 29.59
N ALA A 209 -3.65 4.23 28.32
CA ALA A 209 -3.41 5.63 28.01
C ALA A 209 -4.57 6.49 28.58
N PRO A 210 -4.35 7.77 28.96
CA PRO A 210 -5.37 8.62 29.58
C PRO A 210 -6.71 8.69 28.83
N GLU A 211 -6.67 8.62 27.49
CA GLU A 211 -7.81 8.61 26.58
C GLU A 211 -8.62 7.29 26.56
N GLN A 212 -8.09 6.22 27.16
CA GLN A 212 -8.73 4.89 27.21
C GLN A 212 -9.13 4.45 28.62
N GLU A 213 -8.96 5.31 29.63
CA GLU A 213 -9.25 5.02 31.03
C GLU A 213 -10.73 4.64 31.25
N GLY A 214 -11.00 3.41 31.71
CA GLY A 214 -12.34 2.94 32.09
C GLY A 214 -13.09 2.07 31.06
N LYS A 215 -12.44 1.65 29.96
CA LYS A 215 -13.02 0.70 28.98
C LYS A 215 -12.39 -0.69 29.13
N THR A 216 -13.20 -1.74 29.07
CA THR A 216 -12.70 -3.10 28.82
C THR A 216 -12.20 -3.15 27.37
N LEU A 217 -10.98 -3.64 27.14
CA LEU A 217 -10.35 -3.60 25.82
C LEU A 217 -10.35 -4.99 25.16
N LEU A 218 -10.87 -5.09 23.94
CA LEU A 218 -10.67 -6.27 23.09
C LEU A 218 -9.24 -6.33 22.54
N ALA A 219 -8.60 -5.16 22.37
CA ALA A 219 -7.20 -5.01 21.97
C ALA A 219 -6.46 -4.03 22.89
N GLY A 220 -5.27 -4.40 23.38
CA GLY A 220 -4.46 -3.52 24.23
C GLY A 220 -3.92 -2.29 23.49
N GLU A 221 -3.26 -2.50 22.36
CA GLU A 221 -2.95 -1.47 21.35
C GLU A 221 -3.63 -1.87 20.04
N SER A 222 -4.41 -0.97 19.43
CA SER A 222 -5.07 -1.24 18.15
C SER A 222 -4.57 -0.36 17.02
N ARG A 223 -4.08 -0.98 15.95
CA ARG A 223 -3.85 -0.35 14.63
C ARG A 223 -4.70 -1.00 13.53
N GLY A 224 -5.55 -1.94 13.91
CA GLY A 224 -6.54 -2.61 13.09
C GLY A 224 -7.95 -2.14 13.40
N GLU A 225 -8.91 -2.73 12.70
CA GLU A 225 -10.32 -2.41 12.79
C GLU A 225 -11.02 -3.28 13.85
N ILE A 226 -11.84 -2.66 14.69
CA ILE A 226 -12.71 -3.36 15.64
C ILE A 226 -14.14 -2.93 15.34
N ARG A 227 -15.01 -3.88 14.98
CA ARG A 227 -16.42 -3.59 14.61
C ARG A 227 -17.40 -4.54 15.28
N ASN A 228 -18.58 -4.00 15.59
CA ASN A 228 -19.72 -4.76 16.09
C ASN A 228 -19.32 -5.70 17.24
N SER A 229 -18.58 -5.19 18.22
CA SER A 229 -17.93 -6.03 19.23
C SER A 229 -18.18 -5.49 20.63
N PHE A 230 -18.43 -6.39 21.58
CA PHE A 230 -18.99 -6.07 22.89
C PHE A 230 -18.00 -6.24 24.05
N THR A 231 -18.02 -5.29 24.98
CA THR A 231 -17.40 -5.44 26.31
C THR A 231 -18.25 -4.81 27.44
N PRO A 232 -18.17 -5.33 28.68
CA PRO A 232 -18.84 -4.75 29.85
C PRO A 232 -18.52 -3.27 30.02
N GLY A 233 -19.57 -2.47 30.22
CA GLY A 233 -19.49 -1.01 30.40
C GLY A 233 -19.87 -0.19 29.17
N GLN A 234 -20.15 -0.81 28.03
CA GLN A 234 -20.74 -0.17 26.85
C GLN A 234 -22.29 -0.19 26.91
N GLU A 235 -22.95 0.76 26.24
CA GLU A 235 -24.43 0.84 26.17
C GLU A 235 -25.05 -0.11 25.12
N GLU A 236 -24.27 -1.03 24.56
CA GLU A 236 -24.72 -1.92 23.48
C GLU A 236 -25.60 -3.05 24.02
N THR A 237 -26.69 -3.33 23.30
CA THR A 237 -27.61 -4.46 23.55
C THR A 237 -27.45 -5.49 22.44
N ALA A 238 -27.96 -6.70 22.68
CA ALA A 238 -28.02 -7.71 21.62
C ALA A 238 -28.78 -7.21 20.38
N GLU A 239 -29.83 -6.39 20.58
CA GLU A 239 -30.59 -5.76 19.50
C GLU A 239 -29.73 -4.78 18.69
N SER A 240 -28.95 -3.90 19.35
CA SER A 240 -28.09 -2.95 18.64
C SER A 240 -26.95 -3.65 17.89
N LEU A 241 -26.35 -4.68 18.49
CA LEU A 241 -25.30 -5.48 17.86
C LEU A 241 -25.86 -6.23 16.63
N ASN A 242 -27.00 -6.90 16.75
CA ASN A 242 -27.62 -7.59 15.62
C ASN A 242 -28.03 -6.66 14.48
N GLN A 243 -28.33 -5.40 14.77
CA GLN A 243 -28.58 -4.41 13.74
C GLN A 243 -27.30 -4.03 12.97
N GLU A 244 -26.15 -3.98 13.65
CA GLU A 244 -24.84 -3.76 13.00
C GLU A 244 -24.32 -5.00 12.27
N VAL A 245 -24.53 -6.22 12.80
CA VAL A 245 -24.23 -7.51 12.14
C VAL A 245 -24.73 -7.54 10.70
N ARG A 246 -25.96 -7.07 10.48
CA ARG A 246 -26.64 -7.11 9.17
C ARG A 246 -26.13 -6.06 8.19
N GLY A 247 -25.33 -5.12 8.68
CA GLY A 247 -24.51 -4.22 7.89
C GLY A 247 -23.13 -4.79 7.55
N LEU A 248 -22.65 -5.78 8.30
CA LEU A 248 -21.39 -6.45 7.94
C LEU A 248 -21.65 -7.31 6.70
N ASP A 249 -21.18 -6.86 5.54
CA ASP A 249 -21.18 -7.72 4.37
C ASP A 249 -20.09 -8.82 4.49
N LEU A 250 -20.09 -9.78 3.58
CA LEU A 250 -19.15 -10.90 3.58
C LEU A 250 -17.77 -10.55 2.98
N THR A 251 -17.52 -9.29 2.58
CA THR A 251 -16.24 -8.87 1.96
C THR A 251 -15.05 -8.96 2.91
N TRP A 252 -15.28 -9.13 4.22
CA TRP A 252 -14.25 -9.34 5.23
C TRP A 252 -13.64 -10.74 5.24
N GLY A 253 -14.10 -11.63 4.35
CA GLY A 253 -13.62 -13.01 4.28
C GLY A 253 -14.04 -13.81 5.51
N VAL A 254 -15.28 -13.63 5.97
CA VAL A 254 -15.90 -14.42 7.02
C VAL A 254 -17.11 -15.11 6.40
N ASP A 255 -17.34 -16.39 6.68
CA ASP A 255 -18.37 -17.20 6.02
C ASP A 255 -19.81 -16.80 6.42
N GLY A 256 -19.95 -16.11 7.54
CA GLY A 256 -21.21 -15.58 8.03
C GLY A 256 -21.05 -14.87 9.37
N TRP A 257 -22.14 -14.31 9.86
CA TRP A 257 -22.15 -13.56 11.11
C TRP A 257 -23.08 -14.20 12.13
N ASN A 258 -22.58 -14.39 13.34
CA ASN A 258 -23.35 -14.96 14.44
C ASN A 258 -24.21 -13.89 15.14
N LEU A 259 -25.45 -14.25 15.51
CA LEU A 259 -26.37 -13.38 16.22
C LEU A 259 -26.02 -13.29 17.70
N TRP A 260 -26.33 -12.15 18.31
CA TRP A 260 -26.31 -11.92 19.74
C TRP A 260 -27.69 -12.18 20.37
N GLU A 261 -27.70 -12.79 21.54
CA GLU A 261 -28.85 -12.91 22.44
C GLU A 261 -28.59 -12.09 23.71
N GLN A 262 -29.65 -11.56 24.31
CA GLN A 262 -29.53 -10.87 25.60
C GLN A 262 -29.66 -11.90 26.74
N GLU A 263 -28.56 -12.21 27.41
CA GLU A 263 -28.50 -13.14 28.55
C GLU A 263 -28.10 -12.40 29.82
N ASP A 264 -28.89 -12.51 30.89
CA ASP A 264 -28.60 -11.88 32.20
C ASP A 264 -28.16 -10.39 32.11
N ASP A 265 -28.85 -9.62 31.26
CA ASP A 265 -28.58 -8.20 30.96
C ASP A 265 -27.22 -7.91 30.26
N VAL A 266 -26.56 -8.93 29.70
CA VAL A 266 -25.39 -8.78 28.82
C VAL A 266 -25.58 -9.48 27.46
N PRO A 267 -25.03 -8.95 26.36
CA PRO A 267 -25.00 -9.65 25.08
C PRO A 267 -24.13 -10.92 25.12
N ALA A 268 -24.70 -12.02 24.64
CA ALA A 268 -24.03 -13.30 24.43
C ALA A 268 -24.13 -13.71 22.96
N LEU A 269 -23.02 -14.14 22.38
CA LEU A 269 -22.96 -14.58 20.99
C LEU A 269 -23.57 -15.98 20.88
N THR A 270 -24.35 -16.23 19.84
CA THR A 270 -25.02 -17.52 19.60
C THR A 270 -24.40 -18.23 18.40
N THR A 271 -24.62 -19.54 18.27
CA THR A 271 -24.23 -20.27 17.06
C THR A 271 -25.21 -20.08 15.89
N GLU A 272 -26.22 -19.22 16.03
CA GLU A 272 -27.19 -18.93 14.96
C GLU A 272 -26.63 -17.86 14.02
N TYR A 273 -26.68 -18.13 12.71
CA TYR A 273 -26.25 -17.17 11.69
C TYR A 273 -27.33 -16.12 11.44
N ALA A 274 -26.90 -14.89 11.21
CA ALA A 274 -27.71 -13.79 10.74
C ALA A 274 -27.95 -13.88 9.24
N ASP A 275 -29.17 -13.57 8.81
CA ASP A 275 -29.45 -13.31 7.39
C ASP A 275 -28.87 -11.96 7.00
N VAL A 276 -27.87 -11.99 6.12
CA VAL A 276 -27.15 -10.81 5.67
C VAL A 276 -27.25 -10.64 4.16
N VAL A 277 -26.93 -9.43 3.70
CA VAL A 277 -26.88 -9.12 2.27
C VAL A 277 -25.65 -9.82 1.68
N GLU A 278 -25.88 -10.71 0.71
CA GLU A 278 -24.81 -11.33 -0.08
C GLU A 278 -24.29 -10.38 -1.15
N THR A 279 -25.22 -9.72 -1.86
CA THR A 279 -24.88 -8.78 -2.92
C THR A 279 -25.85 -7.61 -2.91
N ALA A 280 -25.32 -6.42 -3.10
CA ALA A 280 -26.09 -5.22 -3.37
C ALA A 280 -25.57 -4.66 -4.69
N THR A 281 -26.38 -4.61 -5.75
CA THR A 281 -25.94 -4.17 -7.07
C THR A 281 -26.88 -3.15 -7.67
N ALA A 282 -26.34 -2.27 -8.50
CA ALA A 282 -27.10 -1.30 -9.25
C ALA A 282 -26.60 -1.21 -10.69
N GLU A 283 -27.52 -1.09 -11.65
CA GLU A 283 -27.17 -0.95 -13.05
C GLU A 283 -27.09 0.53 -13.44
N VAL A 284 -25.87 1.00 -13.72
CA VAL A 284 -25.60 2.36 -14.15
C VAL A 284 -25.47 2.39 -15.67
N PRO A 285 -26.44 2.96 -16.40
CA PRO A 285 -26.27 3.23 -17.82
C PRO A 285 -25.10 4.18 -18.08
N VAL A 286 -24.11 3.67 -18.81
CA VAL A 286 -22.93 4.39 -19.26
C VAL A 286 -22.92 4.36 -20.79
N SER A 287 -23.27 5.48 -21.42
CA SER A 287 -23.41 5.58 -22.88
C SER A 287 -24.45 4.59 -23.46
N LEU A 288 -24.06 3.63 -24.31
CA LEU A 288 -24.94 2.64 -24.97
C LEU A 288 -25.05 1.30 -24.20
N SER A 289 -24.33 1.15 -23.08
CA SER A 289 -24.29 -0.07 -22.26
C SER A 289 -24.60 0.25 -20.80
N ALA A 290 -25.05 -0.75 -20.02
CA ALA A 290 -25.11 -0.64 -18.57
C ALA A 290 -23.84 -1.24 -17.95
N VAL A 291 -23.35 -0.63 -16.89
CA VAL A 291 -22.30 -1.16 -16.02
C VAL A 291 -22.92 -1.48 -14.67
N SER A 292 -22.71 -2.69 -14.18
CA SER A 292 -23.11 -3.09 -12.84
C SER A 292 -22.11 -2.50 -11.84
N ILE A 293 -22.61 -1.75 -10.86
CA ILE A 293 -21.83 -1.32 -9.70
C ILE A 293 -22.30 -2.09 -8.47
N GLN A 294 -21.38 -2.36 -7.57
CA GLN A 294 -21.65 -3.01 -6.29
C GLN A 294 -21.78 -1.93 -5.20
N GLY A 295 -22.78 -2.10 -4.35
CA GLY A 295 -22.89 -1.38 -3.09
C GLY A 295 -21.94 -1.97 -2.06
N TYR A 296 -21.56 -1.16 -1.09
CA TYR A 296 -20.70 -1.56 0.02
C TYR A 296 -21.28 -1.03 1.33
N TYR A 297 -21.07 -1.72 2.44
CA TYR A 297 -21.44 -1.14 3.73
C TYR A 297 -20.39 -0.16 4.25
N SER A 298 -20.83 1.07 4.53
CA SER A 298 -20.03 2.11 5.17
C SER A 298 -20.24 2.09 6.67
N ALA A 299 -19.15 1.94 7.44
CA ALA A 299 -19.21 2.09 8.90
C ALA A 299 -19.33 3.56 9.32
N GLU A 300 -18.85 4.49 8.51
CA GLU A 300 -18.98 5.93 8.75
C GLU A 300 -20.45 6.36 8.63
N ASP A 301 -21.12 5.93 7.55
CA ASP A 301 -22.53 6.26 7.30
C ASP A 301 -23.50 5.30 7.98
N LYS A 302 -23.01 4.19 8.57
CA LYS A 302 -23.80 3.08 9.11
C LYS A 302 -24.87 2.59 8.14
N SER A 303 -24.54 2.51 6.86
CA SER A 303 -25.49 2.19 5.79
C SER A 303 -24.85 1.55 4.56
N TRP A 304 -25.67 0.84 3.79
CA TRP A 304 -25.32 0.34 2.46
C TRP A 304 -25.17 1.49 1.48
N CYS A 305 -23.95 1.77 1.08
CA CYS A 305 -23.59 2.88 0.22
C CYS A 305 -23.44 2.46 -1.23
N PHE A 306 -23.99 3.27 -2.13
CA PHE A 306 -23.73 3.20 -3.56
C PHE A 306 -22.99 4.46 -3.99
N ALA A 307 -21.71 4.31 -4.33
CA ALA A 307 -20.97 5.35 -5.02
C ALA A 307 -21.48 5.41 -6.47
N ILE A 308 -22.09 6.52 -6.85
CA ILE A 308 -22.65 6.76 -8.17
C ILE A 308 -21.59 7.50 -9.00
N PRO A 309 -21.21 6.96 -10.18
CA PRO A 309 -20.24 7.61 -11.07
C PRO A 309 -20.62 9.04 -11.43
N ALA A 310 -19.61 9.87 -11.65
CA ALA A 310 -19.80 11.27 -11.99
C ALA A 310 -20.58 11.44 -13.29
N GLY A 311 -21.51 12.41 -13.31
CA GLY A 311 -22.33 12.74 -14.48
C GLY A 311 -23.43 11.72 -14.81
N TYR A 312 -23.78 10.85 -13.88
CA TYR A 312 -25.02 10.09 -13.95
C TYR A 312 -26.24 11.02 -13.80
N GLU A 313 -26.96 11.28 -14.90
CA GLU A 313 -28.11 12.21 -14.94
C GLU A 313 -29.48 11.53 -14.84
N GLN A 314 -29.54 10.20 -14.79
CA GLN A 314 -30.83 9.51 -14.82
C GLN A 314 -31.60 9.61 -13.51
N THR A 315 -32.92 9.66 -13.65
CA THR A 315 -33.87 9.82 -12.55
C THR A 315 -34.19 8.52 -11.81
N GLU A 316 -33.77 7.37 -12.35
CA GLU A 316 -34.14 6.05 -11.85
C GLU A 316 -32.91 5.13 -11.86
N LEU A 317 -32.49 4.68 -10.67
CA LEU A 317 -31.44 3.67 -10.50
C LEU A 317 -32.09 2.41 -9.94
N ALA A 318 -32.09 1.32 -10.72
CA ALA A 318 -32.59 0.03 -10.28
C ALA A 318 -31.54 -0.61 -9.37
N VAL A 319 -31.92 -0.89 -8.13
CA VAL A 319 -31.06 -1.50 -7.12
C VAL A 319 -31.61 -2.86 -6.74
N THR A 320 -30.72 -3.84 -6.65
CA THR A 320 -31.03 -5.24 -6.31
C THR A 320 -30.22 -5.64 -5.10
N PHE A 321 -30.89 -6.15 -4.06
CA PHE A 321 -30.28 -6.78 -2.90
C PHE A 321 -30.58 -8.27 -2.94
N SER A 322 -29.57 -9.12 -2.80
CA SER A 322 -29.71 -10.56 -2.59
C SER A 322 -29.25 -10.89 -1.18
N PHE A 323 -29.97 -11.78 -0.50
CA PHE A 323 -29.71 -12.19 0.87
C PHE A 323 -29.29 -13.66 0.94
N THR A 324 -28.59 -14.04 2.01
CA THR A 324 -28.09 -15.41 2.23
C THR A 324 -29.19 -16.47 2.32
N ASP A 325 -30.42 -16.05 2.64
CA ASP A 325 -31.62 -16.88 2.66
C ASP A 325 -32.22 -17.14 1.26
N GLY A 326 -31.71 -16.47 0.23
CA GLY A 326 -32.14 -16.58 -1.16
C GLY A 326 -33.21 -15.59 -1.61
N ASP A 327 -33.60 -14.64 -0.75
CA ASP A 327 -34.55 -13.59 -1.12
C ASP A 327 -33.89 -12.44 -1.90
N VAL A 328 -34.66 -11.83 -2.81
CA VAL A 328 -34.19 -10.71 -3.65
C VAL A 328 -35.14 -9.53 -3.54
N SER A 329 -34.62 -8.39 -3.12
CA SER A 329 -35.34 -7.11 -3.06
C SER A 329 -34.90 -6.19 -4.19
N GLN A 330 -35.85 -5.67 -4.97
CA GLN A 330 -35.59 -4.74 -6.06
C GLN A 330 -36.44 -3.49 -5.94
N PHE A 331 -35.80 -2.33 -6.03
CA PHE A 331 -36.49 -1.04 -6.06
C PHE A 331 -35.78 -0.06 -6.98
N THR A 332 -36.51 1.00 -7.34
CA THR A 332 -35.99 2.10 -8.14
C THR A 332 -35.81 3.31 -7.24
N ARG A 333 -34.60 3.87 -7.22
CA ARG A 333 -34.31 5.14 -6.55
C ARG A 333 -35.07 6.28 -7.23
N GLU A 334 -35.77 7.09 -6.44
CA GLU A 334 -36.36 8.38 -6.84
C GLU A 334 -35.30 9.52 -6.81
N PRO A 335 -35.40 10.53 -7.70
CA PRO A 335 -34.45 11.64 -7.77
C PRO A 335 -34.41 12.48 -6.48
N GLY A 336 -33.20 12.87 -6.06
CA GLY A 336 -33.00 13.86 -4.99
C GLY A 336 -33.06 13.32 -3.55
N GLN A 337 -33.55 12.09 -3.35
CA GLN A 337 -33.44 11.41 -2.06
C GLN A 337 -32.05 10.74 -1.96
N LYS A 338 -31.36 11.01 -0.86
CA LYS A 338 -30.01 10.49 -0.57
C LYS A 338 -30.03 9.20 0.23
N THR A 339 -31.00 9.06 1.13
CA THR A 339 -31.11 7.93 2.06
C THR A 339 -32.41 7.17 1.84
N TYR A 340 -32.34 5.85 1.92
CA TYR A 340 -33.47 4.93 1.76
C TYR A 340 -33.41 3.86 2.84
N GLU A 341 -34.53 3.18 3.03
CA GLU A 341 -34.65 2.08 3.98
C GLU A 341 -35.28 0.90 3.23
N LEU A 342 -34.62 -0.24 3.26
CA LEU A 342 -35.14 -1.51 2.79
C LEU A 342 -35.59 -2.33 4.00
N GLU A 343 -36.83 -2.82 3.98
CA GLU A 343 -37.33 -3.74 5.00
C GLU A 343 -37.21 -5.18 4.50
N HIS A 344 -36.52 -6.04 5.25
CA HIS A 344 -36.42 -7.48 4.97
C HIS A 344 -36.54 -8.27 6.29
N GLU A 345 -37.45 -9.25 6.34
CA GLU A 345 -37.74 -10.08 7.53
C GLU A 345 -37.95 -9.29 8.84
N GLY A 346 -38.51 -8.08 8.75
CA GLY A 346 -38.79 -7.21 9.91
C GLY A 346 -37.62 -6.36 10.38
N TYR A 347 -36.54 -6.28 9.59
CA TYR A 347 -35.36 -5.47 9.83
C TYR A 347 -35.19 -4.39 8.77
N THR A 348 -34.68 -3.24 9.20
CA THR A 348 -34.40 -2.09 8.34
C THR A 348 -32.94 -2.08 7.90
N TYR A 349 -32.70 -2.01 6.59
CA TYR A 349 -31.39 -1.86 5.98
C TYR A 349 -31.28 -0.43 5.43
N PRO A 350 -30.55 0.48 6.11
CA PRO A 350 -30.36 1.84 5.63
C PRO A 350 -29.44 1.85 4.41
N ILE A 351 -29.77 2.67 3.42
CA ILE A 351 -29.10 2.76 2.13
C ILE A 351 -28.78 4.22 1.83
N THR A 352 -27.54 4.53 1.46
CA THR A 352 -27.07 5.88 1.14
C THR A 352 -26.51 5.94 -0.29
N TYR A 353 -26.90 6.97 -1.04
CA TYR A 353 -26.38 7.21 -2.39
C TYR A 353 -25.40 8.39 -2.36
N LEU A 354 -24.17 8.12 -2.78
CA LEU A 354 -23.06 9.07 -2.78
C LEU A 354 -22.67 9.35 -4.23
N THR A 355 -22.90 10.57 -4.72
CA THR A 355 -22.68 10.88 -6.14
C THR A 355 -21.36 11.63 -6.31
N ALA A 356 -20.46 11.09 -7.12
CA ALA A 356 -19.22 11.78 -7.51
C ALA A 356 -19.55 13.02 -8.35
N GLU A 357 -18.85 14.12 -8.11
CA GLU A 357 -19.19 15.42 -8.72
C GLU A 357 -18.05 15.98 -9.55
N HIS A 358 -16.81 15.89 -9.07
CA HIS A 358 -15.72 16.71 -9.58
C HIS A 358 -14.51 15.92 -10.06
N ALA A 359 -14.36 14.66 -9.64
CA ALA A 359 -13.38 13.72 -10.15
C ALA A 359 -13.95 12.80 -11.26
N ALA A 360 -13.10 12.42 -12.20
CA ALA A 360 -13.45 11.46 -13.24
C ALA A 360 -13.69 10.07 -12.63
N THR A 361 -14.42 9.20 -13.33
CA THR A 361 -14.59 7.79 -12.92
C THR A 361 -13.75 6.88 -13.79
N MET A 362 -12.94 6.02 -13.18
CA MET A 362 -12.17 4.96 -13.84
C MET A 362 -12.80 3.60 -13.49
N MET A 363 -13.28 2.89 -14.51
CA MET A 363 -13.85 1.54 -14.39
C MET A 363 -12.89 0.53 -15.01
N LEU A 364 -12.44 -0.43 -14.19
CA LEU A 364 -11.58 -1.53 -14.61
C LEU A 364 -12.41 -2.81 -14.64
N ASP A 365 -12.58 -3.37 -15.83
CA ASP A 365 -13.18 -4.69 -16.06
C ASP A 365 -12.06 -5.69 -16.28
N LEU A 366 -11.71 -6.42 -15.24
CA LEU A 366 -10.55 -7.30 -15.19
C LEU A 366 -10.96 -8.74 -15.51
N ASP A 367 -10.10 -9.47 -16.24
CA ASP A 367 -10.34 -10.84 -16.70
C ASP A 367 -10.21 -11.88 -15.55
N ARG A 368 -10.67 -11.53 -14.35
CA ARG A 368 -10.67 -12.35 -13.14
C ARG A 368 -11.74 -11.81 -12.20
N GLU A 369 -12.60 -12.68 -11.67
CA GLU A 369 -13.71 -12.30 -10.79
C GLU A 369 -13.21 -11.75 -9.45
N ASP A 370 -12.32 -12.48 -8.78
CA ASP A 370 -11.68 -12.13 -7.49
C ASP A 370 -10.45 -11.22 -7.65
N ALA A 371 -10.48 -10.28 -8.60
CA ALA A 371 -9.28 -9.50 -8.97
C ALA A 371 -8.73 -8.63 -7.82
N VAL A 372 -9.60 -7.99 -7.02
CA VAL A 372 -9.18 -7.10 -5.91
C VAL A 372 -8.39 -7.90 -4.87
N SER A 373 -8.95 -9.01 -4.37
CA SER A 373 -8.31 -9.87 -3.37
C SER A 373 -7.04 -10.53 -3.92
N TYR A 374 -7.08 -11.04 -5.16
CA TYR A 374 -5.91 -11.63 -5.82
C TYR A 374 -4.77 -10.61 -5.96
N LEU A 375 -5.05 -9.41 -6.43
CA LEU A 375 -4.04 -8.34 -6.56
C LEU A 375 -3.53 -7.87 -5.19
N GLY A 376 -4.38 -7.91 -4.15
CA GLY A 376 -4.01 -7.53 -2.78
C GLY A 376 -3.14 -8.57 -2.05
N ALA A 377 -3.23 -9.85 -2.44
CA ALA A 377 -2.52 -10.95 -1.78
C ALA A 377 -1.01 -10.96 -2.04
N ASP A 378 -0.58 -10.63 -3.26
CA ASP A 378 0.82 -10.52 -3.66
C ASP A 378 0.98 -9.40 -4.69
N LYS A 379 1.90 -8.47 -4.43
CA LYS A 379 2.21 -7.35 -5.33
C LYS A 379 2.65 -7.80 -6.72
N GLN A 380 3.21 -9.00 -6.86
CA GLN A 380 3.63 -9.57 -8.14
C GLN A 380 2.48 -10.16 -8.95
N ASN A 381 1.29 -10.29 -8.38
CA ASN A 381 0.13 -10.74 -9.12
C ASN A 381 -0.23 -9.70 -10.19
N GLU A 382 -0.46 -10.19 -11.41
CA GLU A 382 -0.81 -9.38 -12.56
C GLU A 382 -2.14 -9.89 -13.14
N VAL A 383 -3.02 -8.97 -13.52
CA VAL A 383 -4.32 -9.29 -14.15
C VAL A 383 -4.49 -8.45 -15.41
N GLN A 384 -5.09 -9.01 -16.46
CA GLN A 384 -5.43 -8.28 -17.69
C GLN A 384 -6.84 -7.72 -17.60
N GLY A 385 -7.19 -6.77 -18.47
CA GLY A 385 -8.55 -6.24 -18.46
C GLY A 385 -8.75 -5.07 -19.41
N THR A 386 -9.84 -4.36 -19.21
CA THR A 386 -10.20 -3.16 -19.95
C THR A 386 -10.38 -2.01 -18.97
N CYS A 387 -9.83 -0.85 -19.31
CA CYS A 387 -10.04 0.38 -18.57
C CYS A 387 -10.97 1.30 -19.36
N MET A 388 -11.99 1.83 -18.69
CA MET A 388 -12.89 2.86 -19.20
C MET A 388 -12.79 4.09 -18.30
N ILE A 389 -12.71 5.28 -18.91
CA ILE A 389 -12.74 6.57 -18.19
C ILE A 389 -14.02 7.32 -18.56
N LEU A 390 -14.75 7.75 -17.54
CA LEU A 390 -15.91 8.63 -17.64
C LEU A 390 -15.52 10.02 -17.16
N GLU A 391 -15.85 11.04 -17.95
CA GLU A 391 -15.74 12.43 -17.52
C GLU A 391 -16.79 12.74 -16.45
N THR A 392 -16.66 13.89 -15.80
CA THR A 392 -17.63 14.38 -14.80
C THR A 392 -19.04 14.60 -15.35
N ASN A 393 -19.21 14.63 -16.68
CA ASN A 393 -20.50 14.70 -17.37
C ASN A 393 -21.06 13.32 -17.78
N GLY A 394 -20.44 12.23 -17.33
CA GLY A 394 -20.88 10.85 -17.57
C GLY A 394 -20.57 10.32 -18.96
N LYS A 395 -19.94 11.11 -19.84
CA LYS A 395 -19.51 10.64 -21.16
C LYS A 395 -18.26 9.78 -21.04
N VAL A 396 -18.26 8.70 -21.80
CA VAL A 396 -17.05 7.90 -22.03
C VAL A 396 -16.04 8.76 -22.76
N ASN A 397 -14.94 9.08 -22.09
CA ASN A 397 -13.78 9.73 -22.68
C ASN A 397 -12.96 8.71 -23.47
N GLN A 398 -12.67 7.56 -22.84
CA GLN A 398 -11.72 6.59 -23.35
C GLN A 398 -12.05 5.17 -22.92
N THR A 399 -11.71 4.21 -23.78
CA THR A 399 -11.70 2.78 -23.46
C THR A 399 -10.43 2.16 -24.04
N ALA A 400 -9.66 1.46 -23.23
CA ALA A 400 -8.36 0.92 -23.62
C ALA A 400 -8.09 -0.45 -22.96
N ARG A 401 -7.37 -1.31 -23.67
CA ARG A 401 -6.98 -2.63 -23.17
C ARG A 401 -5.76 -2.49 -22.25
N LEU A 402 -5.87 -3.04 -21.05
CA LEU A 402 -4.76 -3.22 -20.13
C LEU A 402 -3.95 -4.45 -20.55
N GLU A 403 -2.65 -4.25 -20.75
CA GLU A 403 -1.69 -5.36 -20.81
C GLU A 403 -1.57 -5.99 -19.42
N LYS A 404 -1.60 -5.16 -18.35
CA LYS A 404 -1.70 -5.62 -16.97
C LYS A 404 -2.04 -4.51 -15.98
N ILE A 405 -2.64 -4.92 -14.87
CA ILE A 405 -2.64 -4.23 -13.59
C ILE A 405 -1.88 -5.06 -12.57
N LYS A 406 -1.14 -4.40 -11.66
CA LYS A 406 -0.47 -5.05 -10.53
C LYS A 406 -0.31 -4.11 -9.34
N GLY A 407 -0.05 -4.66 -8.16
CA GLY A 407 0.22 -3.85 -6.96
C GLY A 407 1.39 -2.86 -7.14
N HIS A 408 1.31 -1.73 -6.46
CA HIS A 408 2.34 -0.69 -6.38
C HIS A 408 2.77 -0.46 -4.92
N GLY A 409 3.99 0.05 -4.74
CA GLY A 409 4.53 0.38 -3.41
C GLY A 409 5.28 -0.79 -2.77
N ASN A 410 6.11 -0.50 -1.76
CA ASN A 410 6.73 -1.54 -0.94
C ASN A 410 5.98 -1.63 0.38
N ASP A 411 6.28 -0.72 1.29
CA ASP A 411 5.63 -0.66 2.59
C ASP A 411 4.14 -0.28 2.48
N SER A 412 3.81 0.68 1.62
CA SER A 412 2.43 1.09 1.34
C SER A 412 1.54 -0.01 0.75
N PHE A 413 2.12 -1.03 0.11
CA PHE A 413 1.35 -2.20 -0.38
C PHE A 413 0.75 -3.03 0.78
N ARG A 414 1.23 -2.85 2.01
CA ARG A 414 0.66 -3.50 3.20
C ARG A 414 -0.63 -2.85 3.67
N ALA A 415 -0.95 -1.63 3.22
CA ALA A 415 -2.20 -0.95 3.56
C ALA A 415 -3.43 -1.70 3.03
N PRO A 416 -4.59 -1.64 3.69
CA PRO A 416 -5.85 -2.22 3.19
C PRO A 416 -6.18 -1.79 1.75
N LYS A 417 -6.18 -0.48 1.49
CA LYS A 417 -6.39 0.09 0.15
C LYS A 417 -5.08 0.08 -0.65
N LYS A 418 -5.04 -0.69 -1.74
CA LYS A 418 -3.81 -0.93 -2.51
C LYS A 418 -3.60 0.10 -3.61
N SER A 419 -2.38 0.61 -3.75
CA SER A 419 -1.97 1.34 -4.95
C SER A 419 -1.70 0.35 -6.10
N TYR A 420 -1.87 0.80 -7.36
CA TYR A 420 -1.71 -0.05 -8.54
C TYR A 420 -0.82 0.60 -9.62
N ASN A 421 -0.05 -0.23 -10.32
CA ASN A 421 0.54 0.12 -11.61
C ASN A 421 -0.39 -0.38 -12.73
N LEU A 422 -0.64 0.47 -13.72
CA LEU A 422 -1.37 0.15 -14.93
C LEU A 422 -0.42 0.17 -16.12
N SER A 423 -0.42 -0.89 -16.93
CA SER A 423 0.28 -0.96 -18.21
C SER A 423 -0.72 -1.26 -19.32
N PHE A 424 -0.76 -0.40 -20.34
CA PHE A 424 -1.65 -0.50 -21.50
C PHE A 424 -0.94 -1.12 -22.71
N THR A 425 -1.68 -1.86 -23.52
CA THR A 425 -1.15 -2.47 -24.75
C THR A 425 -0.62 -1.42 -25.72
N GLU A 426 -1.30 -0.27 -25.80
CA GLU A 426 -0.92 0.88 -26.61
C GLU A 426 -0.84 2.15 -25.76
N LYS A 427 -0.12 3.16 -26.25
CA LYS A 427 -0.03 4.46 -25.56
C LYS A 427 -1.41 5.09 -25.44
N GLN A 428 -1.78 5.47 -24.22
CA GLN A 428 -3.01 6.18 -23.88
C GLN A 428 -2.65 7.56 -23.32
N ASP A 429 -3.44 8.58 -23.64
CA ASP A 429 -3.39 9.90 -23.01
C ASP A 429 -4.54 10.02 -22.03
N LEU A 430 -4.32 9.55 -20.79
CA LEU A 430 -5.38 9.53 -19.77
C LEU A 430 -5.51 10.93 -19.19
N LEU A 431 -6.72 11.51 -19.26
CA LEU A 431 -7.06 12.81 -18.65
C LEU A 431 -6.08 13.95 -19.02
N GLY A 432 -5.49 13.90 -20.21
CA GLY A 432 -4.55 14.94 -20.68
C GLY A 432 -3.14 14.86 -20.10
N MET A 433 -2.79 13.79 -19.39
CA MET A 433 -1.46 13.58 -18.79
C MET A 433 -0.36 13.19 -19.80
N GLY A 434 -0.67 13.20 -21.10
CA GLY A 434 0.25 12.90 -22.18
C GLY A 434 0.41 11.40 -22.45
N ALA A 435 0.48 11.05 -23.74
CA ALA A 435 0.45 9.67 -24.22
C ALA A 435 1.59 8.77 -23.66
N ALA A 436 1.22 7.80 -22.81
CA ALA A 436 2.12 6.82 -22.20
C ALA A 436 1.46 5.43 -22.14
N LYS A 437 2.27 4.37 -21.99
CA LYS A 437 1.75 3.02 -21.71
C LYS A 437 1.56 2.76 -20.21
N ASP A 438 2.30 3.46 -19.36
CA ASP A 438 2.34 3.16 -17.93
C ASP A 438 1.87 4.34 -17.09
N TYR A 439 0.97 4.03 -16.16
CA TYR A 439 0.36 4.94 -15.21
C TYR A 439 0.37 4.32 -13.81
N VAL A 440 0.18 5.15 -12.79
CA VAL A 440 0.10 4.73 -11.39
C VAL A 440 -1.19 5.28 -10.78
N LEU A 441 -1.88 4.43 -10.04
CA LEU A 441 -2.98 4.78 -9.15
C LEU A 441 -2.44 4.75 -7.72
N LEU A 442 -2.36 5.92 -7.08
CA LEU A 442 -1.90 6.06 -5.70
C LEU A 442 -3.12 6.10 -4.78
N ALA A 443 -3.20 5.16 -3.84
CA ALA A 443 -4.30 5.02 -2.89
C ALA A 443 -4.34 6.14 -1.84
N ALA A 444 -3.17 6.71 -1.53
CA ALA A 444 -2.94 7.70 -0.47
C ALA A 444 -3.57 7.31 0.89
N TYR A 445 -3.57 6.00 1.18
CA TYR A 445 -4.25 5.44 2.36
C TYR A 445 -3.60 5.89 3.68
N ARG A 446 -2.29 6.08 3.73
CA ARG A 446 -1.62 6.46 4.99
C ARG A 446 -1.73 7.94 5.32
N ASP A 447 -1.80 8.77 4.28
CA ASP A 447 -2.08 10.20 4.42
C ASP A 447 -3.51 10.43 4.92
N ASN A 448 -4.44 9.51 4.61
CA ASN A 448 -5.84 9.60 5.02
C ASN A 448 -6.48 10.95 4.62
N SER A 449 -6.02 11.57 3.54
CA SER A 449 -6.59 12.83 3.05
C SER A 449 -6.50 13.00 1.54
N LEU A 450 -5.67 12.20 0.86
CA LEU A 450 -5.34 12.30 -0.57
C LEU A 450 -4.56 13.57 -0.96
N LEU A 451 -4.50 14.57 -0.07
CA LEU A 451 -3.98 15.91 -0.33
C LEU A 451 -2.47 15.97 -0.35
N SER A 452 -1.79 15.15 0.46
CA SER A 452 -0.33 15.18 0.47
C SER A 452 0.25 14.90 -0.91
N TYR A 453 -0.32 14.00 -1.71
CA TYR A 453 0.13 13.86 -3.10
C TYR A 453 -0.36 14.98 -4.03
N LYS A 454 -1.67 15.25 -4.06
CA LYS A 454 -2.23 16.20 -5.04
C LYS A 454 -1.68 17.62 -4.89
N LEU A 455 -1.64 18.16 -3.67
CA LEU A 455 -1.15 19.53 -3.43
C LEU A 455 0.35 19.65 -3.70
N THR A 456 1.13 18.64 -3.33
CA THR A 456 2.58 18.64 -3.57
C THR A 456 2.87 18.56 -5.07
N TYR A 457 2.17 17.73 -5.84
CA TYR A 457 2.38 17.63 -7.28
C TYR A 457 1.91 18.87 -8.03
N ASP A 458 0.80 19.50 -7.60
CA ASP A 458 0.36 20.78 -8.16
C ASP A 458 1.36 21.90 -7.82
N LEU A 459 1.96 21.89 -6.62
CA LEU A 459 3.04 22.80 -6.24
C LEU A 459 4.29 22.60 -7.12
N VAL A 460 4.70 21.36 -7.38
CA VAL A 460 5.82 21.04 -8.28
C VAL A 460 5.58 21.64 -9.67
N ASN A 461 4.36 21.52 -10.20
CA ASN A 461 3.98 22.11 -11.49
C ASN A 461 4.02 23.66 -11.43
N GLU A 462 3.50 24.27 -10.36
CA GLU A 462 3.53 25.73 -10.16
C GLU A 462 4.95 26.31 -10.16
N ILE A 463 5.88 25.65 -9.46
CA ILE A 463 7.28 26.10 -9.38
C ILE A 463 8.10 25.71 -10.63
N GLY A 464 7.50 24.94 -11.55
CA GLY A 464 8.08 24.62 -12.85
C GLY A 464 9.23 23.61 -12.81
N MET A 465 9.21 22.64 -11.90
CA MET A 465 10.23 21.57 -11.92
C MET A 465 10.11 20.74 -13.20
N ALA A 466 11.24 20.39 -13.80
CA ALA A 466 11.27 19.63 -15.04
C ALA A 466 10.59 18.26 -14.89
N TYR A 467 9.79 17.90 -15.90
CA TYR A 467 9.08 16.61 -16.00
C TYR A 467 8.10 16.34 -14.86
N ALA A 468 7.66 17.38 -14.14
CA ALA A 468 6.61 17.33 -13.15
C ALA A 468 5.40 16.52 -13.68
N PRO A 469 4.83 15.62 -12.87
CA PRO A 469 3.78 14.77 -13.33
C PRO A 469 2.46 15.56 -13.34
N SER A 470 1.66 15.39 -14.37
CA SER A 470 0.23 15.68 -14.26
C SER A 470 -0.42 14.63 -13.35
N SER A 471 -1.40 15.05 -12.55
CA SER A 471 -2.12 14.16 -11.65
C SER A 471 -3.55 14.60 -11.43
N GLU A 472 -4.47 13.64 -11.42
CA GLU A 472 -5.92 13.86 -11.30
C GLU A 472 -6.54 12.84 -10.36
N PHE A 473 -7.53 13.27 -9.59
CA PHE A 473 -8.34 12.34 -8.80
C PHE A 473 -9.27 11.53 -9.70
N VAL A 474 -9.41 10.24 -9.38
CA VAL A 474 -10.35 9.34 -10.03
C VAL A 474 -11.12 8.50 -9.01
N HIS A 475 -12.42 8.35 -9.20
CA HIS A 475 -13.22 7.31 -8.55
C HIS A 475 -12.91 5.99 -9.21
N LEU A 476 -12.31 5.05 -8.48
CA LEU A 476 -11.91 3.76 -9.02
C LEU A 476 -13.00 2.71 -8.77
N TYR A 477 -13.36 1.99 -9.82
CA TYR A 477 -14.13 0.75 -9.74
C TYR A 477 -13.32 -0.40 -10.33
N ILE A 478 -13.32 -1.56 -9.67
CA ILE A 478 -12.74 -2.80 -10.18
C ILE A 478 -13.83 -3.87 -10.19
N ASN A 479 -14.18 -4.39 -11.37
CA ASN A 479 -15.28 -5.34 -11.56
C ASN A 479 -16.62 -4.89 -10.92
N GLY A 480 -16.87 -3.58 -10.95
CA GLY A 480 -18.05 -2.97 -10.34
C GLY A 480 -17.92 -2.65 -8.84
N GLU A 481 -16.92 -3.18 -8.14
CA GLU A 481 -16.62 -2.83 -6.74
C GLU A 481 -16.00 -1.43 -6.66
N TYR A 482 -16.52 -0.57 -5.77
CA TYR A 482 -15.97 0.76 -5.57
C TYR A 482 -14.78 0.74 -4.61
N GLU A 483 -13.62 1.16 -5.12
CA GLU A 483 -12.35 1.14 -4.39
C GLU A 483 -11.98 2.48 -3.74
N GLY A 484 -12.84 3.49 -3.85
CA GLY A 484 -12.55 4.84 -3.32
C GLY A 484 -11.95 5.79 -4.36
N VAL A 485 -11.42 6.91 -3.88
CA VAL A 485 -10.76 7.92 -4.71
C VAL A 485 -9.25 7.67 -4.74
N TYR A 486 -8.65 7.69 -5.93
CA TYR A 486 -7.21 7.51 -6.14
C TYR A 486 -6.63 8.74 -6.83
N LEU A 487 -5.34 8.99 -6.62
CA LEU A 487 -4.59 9.91 -7.48
C LEU A 487 -4.02 9.13 -8.66
N LEU A 488 -4.53 9.40 -9.85
CA LEU A 488 -3.95 8.93 -11.11
C LEU A 488 -2.78 9.83 -11.48
N THR A 489 -1.64 9.25 -11.80
CA THR A 489 -0.46 10.00 -12.24
C THR A 489 0.41 9.22 -13.23
N GLY A 490 1.26 9.96 -13.94
CA GLY A 490 2.28 9.37 -14.79
C GLY A 490 3.36 8.65 -13.97
N LYS A 491 3.85 7.52 -14.49
CA LYS A 491 4.99 6.81 -13.89
C LYS A 491 6.31 7.56 -14.13
N ILE A 492 7.24 7.50 -13.16
CA ILE A 492 8.64 7.90 -13.36
C ILE A 492 9.28 6.96 -14.38
N GLN A 493 9.48 7.45 -15.60
CA GLN A 493 10.12 6.71 -16.69
C GLN A 493 10.55 7.63 -17.83
N ILE A 494 11.38 7.11 -18.72
CA ILE A 494 11.74 7.80 -19.96
C ILE A 494 10.52 7.89 -20.88
N GLY A 495 10.29 9.08 -21.44
CA GLY A 495 9.24 9.35 -22.41
C GLY A 495 9.06 10.83 -22.70
N LYS A 496 8.49 11.16 -23.86
CA LYS A 496 8.35 12.55 -24.34
C LYS A 496 7.53 13.47 -23.42
N THR A 497 6.54 12.91 -22.72
CA THR A 497 5.69 13.62 -21.74
C THR A 497 6.02 13.19 -20.31
N ARG A 498 7.21 12.61 -20.12
CA ARG A 498 7.83 12.20 -18.87
C ARG A 498 9.25 12.75 -18.91
N PHE A 499 10.26 11.96 -18.55
CA PHE A 499 11.66 12.32 -18.76
C PHE A 499 12.01 12.17 -20.24
N ASP A 500 12.04 13.28 -20.99
CA ASP A 500 12.43 13.30 -22.41
C ASP A 500 13.95 13.20 -22.56
N LEU A 501 14.48 12.03 -22.16
CA LEU A 501 15.89 11.70 -22.17
C LEU A 501 16.18 10.65 -23.23
N LYS A 502 17.47 10.50 -23.56
CA LYS A 502 17.96 9.39 -24.37
C LYS A 502 17.50 8.05 -23.78
N ASP A 503 16.83 7.21 -24.59
CA ASP A 503 16.42 5.86 -24.19
C ASP A 503 17.59 4.87 -24.27
N LEU A 504 18.46 4.94 -23.26
CA LEU A 504 19.65 4.10 -23.17
C LEU A 504 19.30 2.61 -23.00
N LYS A 505 18.12 2.31 -22.45
CA LYS A 505 17.65 0.93 -22.23
C LYS A 505 17.34 0.24 -23.54
N THR A 506 16.59 0.89 -24.42
CA THR A 506 16.29 0.36 -25.75
C THR A 506 17.56 0.19 -26.58
N GLU A 507 18.45 1.20 -26.61
CA GLU A 507 19.72 1.10 -27.34
C GLU A 507 20.59 -0.07 -26.83
N THR A 508 20.71 -0.23 -25.52
CA THR A 508 21.45 -1.35 -24.93
C THR A 508 20.80 -2.68 -25.27
N LYS A 509 19.47 -2.75 -25.26
CA LYS A 509 18.73 -3.97 -25.59
C LYS A 509 19.00 -4.41 -27.03
N GLU A 510 19.05 -3.49 -27.98
CA GLU A 510 19.28 -3.76 -29.40
C GLU A 510 20.70 -4.25 -29.73
N LEU A 511 21.68 -3.88 -28.91
CA LEU A 511 23.10 -4.28 -29.08
C LEU A 511 23.43 -5.68 -28.55
N ASN A 512 22.53 -6.30 -27.80
CA ASN A 512 22.78 -7.52 -27.03
C ASN A 512 21.96 -8.72 -27.54
N SER A 513 22.57 -9.90 -27.50
CA SER A 513 22.05 -11.08 -28.20
C SER A 513 20.90 -11.83 -27.53
N LYS A 514 20.75 -11.73 -26.20
CA LYS A 514 19.66 -12.43 -25.47
C LYS A 514 18.30 -11.76 -25.64
N SER A 515 17.21 -12.50 -25.46
CA SER A 515 15.83 -11.99 -25.51
C SER A 515 15.54 -10.97 -24.42
N GLU A 516 16.04 -11.18 -23.20
CA GLU A 516 15.90 -10.24 -22.09
C GLU A 516 17.27 -9.95 -21.45
N LEU A 517 17.55 -8.69 -21.09
CA LEU A 517 18.84 -8.33 -20.49
C LEU A 517 19.06 -8.98 -19.12
N ARG A 518 17.97 -9.25 -18.39
CA ARG A 518 18.00 -9.96 -17.10
C ARG A 518 18.56 -11.38 -17.17
N GLU A 519 18.65 -11.97 -18.36
CA GLU A 519 19.18 -13.32 -18.55
C GLU A 519 20.72 -13.36 -18.51
N TYR A 520 21.41 -12.23 -18.60
CA TYR A 520 22.86 -12.17 -18.42
C TYR A 520 23.24 -12.39 -16.95
N ALA A 521 24.45 -12.87 -16.71
CA ALA A 521 24.98 -12.93 -15.35
C ALA A 521 25.22 -11.50 -14.84
N HIS A 522 25.00 -11.27 -13.54
CA HIS A 522 25.38 -10.02 -12.90
C HIS A 522 26.61 -10.23 -12.02
N THR A 523 27.39 -9.17 -11.86
CA THR A 523 28.59 -9.11 -11.03
C THR A 523 28.46 -7.93 -10.08
N THR A 524 28.82 -8.14 -8.81
CA THR A 524 28.95 -7.07 -7.83
C THR A 524 30.41 -6.90 -7.44
N TRP A 525 30.94 -5.70 -7.64
CA TRP A 525 32.21 -5.27 -7.07
C TRP A 525 31.97 -4.52 -5.75
N LYS A 526 32.90 -4.69 -4.81
CA LYS A 526 32.93 -3.95 -3.54
C LYS A 526 34.34 -3.44 -3.30
N ASN A 527 34.45 -2.19 -2.84
CA ASN A 527 35.72 -1.60 -2.48
C ASN A 527 36.14 -2.07 -1.07
N GLU A 528 37.31 -2.68 -0.93
CA GLU A 528 37.82 -3.06 0.39
C GLU A 528 38.24 -1.81 1.18
N GLY A 529 37.50 -1.51 2.25
CA GLY A 529 37.78 -0.38 3.14
C GLY A 529 36.90 0.86 2.93
N PHE A 530 36.02 0.85 1.92
CA PHE A 530 34.99 1.87 1.71
C PHE A 530 33.60 1.21 1.60
N TYR A 531 32.54 2.03 1.65
CA TYR A 531 31.18 1.54 1.44
C TYR A 531 30.85 1.25 -0.02
N ALA A 532 31.66 1.74 -0.97
CA ALA A 532 31.32 1.70 -2.38
C ALA A 532 31.10 0.28 -2.93
N GLN A 533 30.01 0.12 -3.67
CA GLN A 533 29.60 -1.11 -4.34
C GLN A 533 29.07 -0.78 -5.72
N ARG A 534 29.21 -1.70 -6.67
CA ARG A 534 28.67 -1.55 -8.03
C ARG A 534 28.18 -2.89 -8.52
N THR A 535 26.93 -2.96 -8.97
CA THR A 535 26.32 -4.16 -9.52
C THR A 535 25.95 -3.92 -10.98
N TRP A 536 26.42 -4.77 -11.89
CA TRP A 536 26.18 -4.66 -13.33
C TRP A 536 25.91 -6.02 -13.95
N TYR A 537 25.46 -6.02 -15.21
CA TYR A 537 25.27 -7.20 -16.04
C TYR A 537 26.38 -7.37 -17.07
N GLU A 538 26.84 -8.61 -17.26
CA GLU A 538 27.89 -9.00 -18.20
C GLU A 538 27.37 -9.04 -19.65
N LEU A 539 26.98 -7.88 -20.17
CA LEU A 539 26.41 -7.71 -21.51
C LEU A 539 27.48 -7.91 -22.60
N ASP A 540 27.04 -8.39 -23.78
CA ASP A 540 27.92 -8.59 -24.94
C ASP A 540 28.49 -7.27 -25.48
N GLN A 541 27.65 -6.23 -25.47
CA GLN A 541 27.95 -4.91 -26.01
C GLN A 541 27.30 -3.81 -25.16
N THR A 542 27.83 -2.60 -25.28
CA THR A 542 27.33 -1.39 -24.64
C THR A 542 27.20 -0.28 -25.69
N PRO A 543 26.21 0.62 -25.57
CA PRO A 543 26.16 1.86 -26.35
C PRO A 543 27.48 2.61 -26.41
N GLU A 544 27.76 3.29 -27.54
CA GLU A 544 28.96 4.13 -27.69
C GLU A 544 28.91 5.33 -26.74
N ASP A 545 27.73 5.96 -26.64
CA ASP A 545 27.47 7.04 -25.70
C ASP A 545 26.73 6.51 -24.47
N VAL A 546 27.47 6.34 -23.38
CA VAL A 546 26.93 5.98 -22.06
C VAL A 546 26.74 7.20 -21.15
N THR A 547 26.84 8.42 -21.67
CA THR A 547 26.98 9.62 -20.83
C THR A 547 25.66 10.19 -20.29
N GLY A 548 24.52 9.66 -20.74
CA GLY A 548 23.20 10.09 -20.25
C GLY A 548 22.06 9.18 -20.69
N GLY A 549 20.85 9.53 -20.24
CA GLY A 549 19.69 8.63 -20.28
C GLY A 549 19.46 7.88 -18.96
N TYR A 550 20.05 8.38 -17.87
CA TYR A 550 19.86 7.79 -16.54
C TYR A 550 18.79 8.55 -15.77
N ILE A 551 17.87 7.79 -15.19
CA ILE A 551 17.12 8.18 -14.00
C ILE A 551 17.73 7.34 -12.88
N ILE A 552 18.19 7.99 -11.82
CA ILE A 552 18.74 7.35 -10.63
C ILE A 552 17.89 7.71 -9.42
N GLU A 553 17.74 6.76 -8.52
CA GLU A 553 16.94 6.89 -7.30
C GLU A 553 17.86 6.61 -6.11
N LEU A 554 17.98 7.59 -5.21
CA LEU A 554 18.58 7.38 -3.89
C LEU A 554 17.57 6.59 -3.06
N ASP A 555 17.93 5.37 -2.67
CA ASP A 555 17.11 4.50 -1.84
C ASP A 555 17.99 3.77 -0.81
N ASN A 556 17.63 3.90 0.45
CA ASN A 556 18.32 3.26 1.57
C ASN A 556 18.10 1.74 1.60
N GLU A 557 17.02 1.25 1.00
CA GLU A 557 16.70 -0.17 0.96
C GLU A 557 16.81 -0.73 -0.46
N ASP A 558 17.75 -1.65 -0.69
CA ASP A 558 17.79 -2.43 -1.92
C ASP A 558 16.77 -3.58 -1.85
N TYR A 559 15.52 -3.25 -2.20
CA TYR A 559 14.40 -4.19 -2.27
C TYR A 559 14.56 -5.25 -3.38
N ASP A 560 15.43 -5.02 -4.37
CA ASP A 560 15.67 -5.94 -5.48
C ASP A 560 17.14 -5.97 -5.88
N ARG A 561 17.90 -6.77 -5.12
CA ARG A 561 19.34 -6.98 -5.27
C ARG A 561 19.76 -7.60 -6.61
N THR A 562 18.79 -7.96 -7.46
CA THR A 562 19.09 -8.46 -8.81
C THR A 562 19.33 -7.34 -9.81
N LYS A 563 18.89 -6.11 -9.52
CA LYS A 563 19.03 -4.98 -10.44
C LYS A 563 20.42 -4.35 -10.38
N ALA A 564 20.79 -3.70 -11.47
CA ALA A 564 21.97 -2.85 -11.51
C ALA A 564 21.81 -1.66 -10.56
N ASN A 565 22.85 -1.40 -9.76
CA ASN A 565 22.89 -0.36 -8.74
C ASN A 565 24.34 0.06 -8.45
N PHE A 566 24.50 1.16 -7.71
CA PHE A 566 25.78 1.52 -7.13
C PHE A 566 25.61 2.16 -5.74
N VAL A 567 26.66 2.08 -4.93
CA VAL A 567 26.78 2.74 -3.63
C VAL A 567 28.02 3.64 -3.69
N SER A 568 27.89 4.91 -3.26
CA SER A 568 29.02 5.85 -3.20
C SER A 568 29.99 5.53 -2.06
N ASP A 569 31.16 6.17 -2.05
CA ASP A 569 32.14 6.04 -0.96
C ASP A 569 31.57 6.53 0.39
N ARG A 570 30.56 7.40 0.38
CA ARG A 570 29.85 7.91 1.56
C ARG A 570 28.55 7.15 1.88
N ASN A 571 28.39 5.94 1.35
CA ASN A 571 27.27 5.05 1.65
C ASN A 571 25.90 5.56 1.18
N LEU A 572 25.85 6.35 0.09
CA LEU A 572 24.60 6.66 -0.59
C LEU A 572 24.31 5.58 -1.63
N SER A 573 23.14 4.94 -1.53
CA SER A 573 22.73 3.80 -2.37
C SER A 573 21.81 4.26 -3.49
N PHE A 574 22.19 3.95 -4.74
CA PHE A 574 21.48 4.39 -5.93
C PHE A 574 20.99 3.22 -6.78
N MET A 575 19.69 3.19 -7.01
CA MET A 575 19.04 2.36 -8.02
C MET A 575 19.05 3.09 -9.37
N ILE A 576 19.05 2.32 -10.46
CA ILE A 576 19.04 2.86 -11.84
C ILE A 576 17.74 2.40 -12.53
N PRO A 577 16.56 2.94 -12.16
CA PRO A 577 15.26 2.47 -12.67
C PRO A 577 15.12 2.60 -14.19
N SER A 578 15.78 3.59 -14.81
CA SER A 578 15.79 3.70 -16.28
C SER A 578 16.59 2.58 -16.95
N MET A 579 17.47 1.88 -16.21
CA MET A 579 18.35 0.85 -16.73
C MET A 579 18.65 -0.26 -15.70
N ASN A 580 17.60 -1.02 -15.33
CA ASN A 580 17.68 -2.11 -14.34
C ASN A 580 18.73 -3.20 -14.61
N TRP A 581 19.24 -3.31 -15.84
CA TRP A 581 20.20 -4.33 -16.27
C TRP A 581 21.38 -3.71 -17.02
N ALA A 582 21.91 -2.62 -16.49
CA ALA A 582 23.01 -1.86 -17.06
C ALA A 582 24.30 -2.69 -17.21
N SER A 583 25.08 -2.42 -18.26
CA SER A 583 26.42 -2.98 -18.45
C SER A 583 27.43 -2.40 -17.46
N GLN A 584 28.60 -3.04 -17.36
CA GLN A 584 29.69 -2.53 -16.52
C GLN A 584 30.03 -1.07 -16.82
N SER A 585 30.22 -0.71 -18.10
CA SER A 585 30.61 0.66 -18.48
C SER A 585 29.54 1.70 -18.14
N GLN A 586 28.26 1.32 -18.22
CA GLN A 586 27.15 2.20 -17.86
C GLN A 586 27.12 2.46 -16.34
N VAL A 587 27.19 1.40 -15.53
CA VAL A 587 27.22 1.52 -14.07
C VAL A 587 28.45 2.29 -13.60
N TYR A 588 29.62 2.00 -14.17
CA TYR A 588 30.85 2.71 -13.81
C TYR A 588 30.78 4.19 -14.19
N TYR A 589 30.24 4.54 -15.36
CA TYR A 589 30.08 5.94 -15.75
C TYR A 589 29.25 6.72 -14.72
N ILE A 590 28.02 6.27 -14.43
CA ILE A 590 27.11 7.03 -13.56
C ILE A 590 27.61 7.06 -12.11
N ALA A 591 28.21 5.95 -11.64
CA ALA A 591 28.80 5.89 -10.30
C ALA A 591 30.03 6.81 -10.18
N ASP A 592 30.91 6.85 -11.18
CA ASP A 592 32.08 7.73 -11.18
C ASP A 592 31.67 9.21 -11.32
N PHE A 593 30.64 9.51 -12.12
CA PHE A 593 30.07 10.86 -12.23
C PHE A 593 29.53 11.34 -10.88
N TRP A 594 28.71 10.51 -10.22
CA TRP A 594 28.21 10.82 -8.88
C TRP A 594 29.35 10.99 -7.88
N GLN A 595 30.35 10.09 -7.90
CA GLN A 595 31.47 10.15 -6.96
C GLN A 595 32.30 11.43 -7.13
N ASP A 596 32.54 11.85 -8.37
CA ASP A 596 33.22 13.10 -8.69
C ASP A 596 32.45 14.33 -8.18
N PHE A 597 31.13 14.35 -8.38
CA PHE A 597 30.22 15.37 -7.87
C PHE A 597 30.24 15.40 -6.34
N GLU A 598 30.05 14.24 -5.69
CA GLU A 598 30.04 14.11 -4.23
C GLU A 598 31.38 14.56 -3.63
N ASN A 599 32.50 14.24 -4.28
CA ASN A 599 33.81 14.72 -3.83
C ASN A 599 33.98 16.24 -3.96
N ALA A 600 33.38 16.86 -4.97
CA ALA A 600 33.39 18.32 -5.13
C ALA A 600 32.48 18.98 -4.08
N LEU A 601 31.26 18.45 -3.87
CA LEU A 601 30.30 18.95 -2.89
C LEU A 601 30.86 18.94 -1.46
N TYR A 602 31.58 17.89 -1.07
CA TYR A 602 32.17 17.79 0.26
C TYR A 602 33.54 18.50 0.39
N ALA A 603 34.11 19.02 -0.71
CA ALA A 603 35.33 19.79 -0.64
C ALA A 603 35.02 21.19 -0.07
N LYS A 604 35.88 21.67 0.85
CA LYS A 604 35.67 22.95 1.53
C LYS A 604 35.60 24.15 0.58
N ASP A 605 36.32 24.09 -0.54
CA ASP A 605 36.31 25.11 -1.59
C ASP A 605 35.42 24.73 -2.78
N GLY A 606 34.68 23.62 -2.68
CA GLY A 606 33.78 23.10 -3.70
C GLY A 606 34.45 22.45 -4.91
N TYR A 607 35.79 22.30 -4.91
CA TYR A 607 36.54 21.69 -6.01
C TYR A 607 37.03 20.28 -5.65
N ASN A 608 36.78 19.32 -6.55
CA ASN A 608 37.37 17.99 -6.42
C ASN A 608 38.82 17.93 -6.95
N ASP A 609 39.46 16.77 -6.78
CA ASP A 609 40.83 16.52 -7.25
C ASP A 609 41.02 16.64 -8.78
N LYS A 610 39.92 16.70 -9.55
CA LYS A 610 39.93 16.93 -11.00
C LYS A 610 39.88 18.43 -11.34
N GLY A 611 39.82 19.31 -10.34
CA GLY A 611 39.75 20.76 -10.49
C GLY A 611 38.40 21.25 -11.01
N LYS A 612 37.35 20.42 -10.93
CA LYS A 612 35.99 20.80 -11.28
C LYS A 612 35.22 21.20 -10.02
N TYR A 613 34.41 22.24 -10.16
CA TYR A 613 33.54 22.72 -9.11
C TYR A 613 32.23 21.92 -9.07
N TYR A 614 31.55 21.81 -7.93
CA TYR A 614 30.38 20.94 -7.83
C TYR A 614 29.24 21.33 -8.82
N THR A 615 29.05 22.62 -9.11
CA THR A 615 28.05 23.10 -10.10
C THR A 615 28.45 22.86 -11.55
N ASP A 616 29.66 22.37 -11.82
CA ASP A 616 30.03 21.85 -13.14
C ASP A 616 29.38 20.50 -13.43
N TYR A 617 28.91 19.80 -12.39
CA TYR A 617 28.27 18.47 -12.49
C TYR A 617 26.75 18.54 -12.44
N ILE A 618 26.19 19.52 -11.73
CA ILE A 618 24.75 19.63 -11.48
C ILE A 618 24.11 20.82 -12.19
N ASP A 619 22.82 20.72 -12.44
CA ASP A 619 21.97 21.88 -12.62
C ASP A 619 21.61 22.48 -11.25
N LEU A 620 22.11 23.67 -10.96
CA LEU A 620 22.03 24.27 -9.62
C LEU A 620 20.59 24.60 -9.22
N GLU A 621 19.79 25.08 -10.18
CA GLU A 621 18.42 25.55 -9.91
C GLU A 621 17.49 24.37 -9.58
N SER A 622 17.57 23.25 -10.32
CA SER A 622 16.79 22.05 -10.01
C SER A 622 17.12 21.47 -8.62
N PHE A 623 18.40 21.46 -8.23
CA PHE A 623 18.80 21.02 -6.89
C PHE A 623 18.29 21.98 -5.80
N ALA A 624 18.32 23.30 -6.04
CA ALA A 624 17.75 24.28 -5.11
C ALA A 624 16.22 24.12 -4.98
N ASP A 625 15.51 23.90 -6.08
CA ASP A 625 14.06 23.64 -6.08
C ASP A 625 13.72 22.38 -5.30
N GLN A 626 14.39 21.25 -5.59
CA GLN A 626 14.16 20.00 -4.85
C GLN A 626 14.51 20.18 -3.37
N TRP A 627 15.61 20.88 -3.05
CA TRP A 627 16.02 21.13 -1.67
C TRP A 627 14.94 21.88 -0.89
N LEU A 628 14.44 22.98 -1.47
CA LEU A 628 13.35 23.78 -0.90
C LEU A 628 12.06 22.99 -0.77
N PHE A 629 11.80 22.08 -1.70
CA PHE A 629 10.57 21.30 -1.68
C PHE A 629 10.49 20.39 -0.46
N TYR A 630 11.50 19.57 -0.22
CA TYR A 630 11.53 18.70 0.96
C TYR A 630 11.58 19.52 2.25
N GLU A 631 12.33 20.62 2.26
CA GLU A 631 12.39 21.53 3.40
C GLU A 631 10.99 22.09 3.69
N LEU A 632 10.33 22.78 2.74
CA LEU A 632 9.00 23.37 2.89
C LEU A 632 7.96 22.37 3.42
N ASN A 633 7.92 21.17 2.84
CA ASN A 633 6.89 20.17 3.11
C ASN A 633 7.21 19.25 4.29
N GLU A 634 8.36 19.46 4.95
CA GLU A 634 8.87 18.64 6.06
C GLU A 634 8.91 17.14 5.75
N GLU A 635 9.26 16.80 4.51
CA GLU A 635 9.29 15.43 4.01
C GLU A 635 10.58 14.73 4.47
N ASN A 636 10.43 13.62 5.21
CA ASN A 636 11.55 12.92 5.83
C ASN A 636 12.19 11.83 4.99
N SER A 637 11.68 11.61 3.78
CA SER A 637 12.23 10.70 2.80
C SER A 637 13.44 11.26 2.04
N VAL A 638 14.16 12.28 2.55
CA VAL A 638 15.37 12.84 1.89
C VAL A 638 16.53 11.84 1.70
N ASN A 639 16.39 10.60 2.17
CA ASN A 639 17.34 9.52 1.97
C ASN A 639 16.73 8.29 1.28
N SER A 640 15.48 8.36 0.81
CA SER A 640 14.78 7.25 0.16
C SER A 640 13.77 7.77 -0.87
N SER A 641 13.68 7.16 -2.04
CA SER A 641 12.79 7.61 -3.12
C SER A 641 13.08 9.03 -3.63
N VAL A 642 14.35 9.46 -3.57
CA VAL A 642 14.78 10.75 -4.13
C VAL A 642 15.36 10.54 -5.53
N TYR A 643 14.76 11.19 -6.52
CA TYR A 643 15.10 10.97 -7.93
C TYR A 643 15.98 12.09 -8.51
N TYR A 644 16.92 11.68 -9.35
CA TYR A 644 17.76 12.55 -10.17
C TYR A 644 17.80 12.00 -11.59
N TYR A 645 18.11 12.84 -12.57
CA TYR A 645 18.38 12.38 -13.93
C TYR A 645 19.66 12.97 -14.50
N LYS A 646 20.39 12.16 -15.27
CA LYS A 646 21.62 12.56 -15.97
C LYS A 646 21.36 12.62 -17.46
N ASP A 647 21.42 13.82 -18.02
CA ASP A 647 21.30 14.04 -19.45
C ASP A 647 22.65 13.81 -20.17
N SER A 648 22.61 13.47 -21.46
CA SER A 648 23.79 13.07 -22.24
C SER A 648 24.76 14.23 -22.44
N ASP A 649 26.06 13.95 -22.42
CA ASP A 649 27.10 14.94 -22.76
C ASP A 649 27.11 15.27 -24.26
N ILE A 650 26.44 14.47 -25.10
CA ILE A 650 26.41 14.59 -26.56
C ILE A 650 25.13 15.25 -27.05
N CYS A 651 23.97 14.77 -26.59
CA CYS A 651 22.66 15.26 -27.04
C CYS A 651 21.88 16.07 -26.00
N GLY A 652 22.40 16.15 -24.77
CA GLY A 652 21.85 16.90 -23.67
C GLY A 652 22.79 18.01 -23.17
N ASP A 653 22.61 18.42 -21.92
CA ASP A 653 23.48 19.41 -21.28
C ASP A 653 24.65 18.81 -20.48
N GLY A 654 24.71 17.48 -20.38
CA GLY A 654 25.74 16.75 -19.66
C GLY A 654 25.70 16.89 -18.14
N LYS A 655 24.62 17.42 -17.56
CA LYS A 655 24.48 17.65 -16.12
C LYS A 655 23.53 16.64 -15.46
N LEU A 656 23.75 16.47 -14.16
CA LEU A 656 22.79 15.82 -13.28
C LEU A 656 21.78 16.86 -12.80
N HIS A 657 20.50 16.53 -12.88
CA HIS A 657 19.38 17.37 -12.46
C HIS A 657 18.65 16.69 -11.33
N ALA A 658 18.22 17.46 -10.35
CA ALA A 658 17.29 16.96 -9.35
C ALA A 658 15.87 16.92 -9.94
N SER A 659 15.16 15.83 -9.68
CA SER A 659 13.80 15.66 -10.18
C SER A 659 12.76 16.11 -9.17
N TRP A 660 11.52 16.17 -9.62
CA TRP A 660 10.40 16.33 -8.72
C TRP A 660 10.33 15.14 -7.72
N PRO A 661 9.85 15.39 -6.50
CA PRO A 661 9.88 14.42 -5.42
C PRO A 661 8.73 13.40 -5.54
N TRP A 662 9.06 12.12 -5.35
CA TRP A 662 8.13 11.00 -5.37
C TRP A 662 7.81 10.54 -3.94
N ASP A 663 6.64 9.94 -3.75
CA ASP A 663 6.21 9.35 -2.47
C ASP A 663 5.96 10.34 -1.33
N MET A 664 5.11 11.34 -1.59
CA MET A 664 4.83 12.42 -0.65
C MET A 664 3.82 12.05 0.45
N GLU A 665 3.53 10.77 0.71
CA GLU A 665 2.51 10.38 1.71
C GLU A 665 2.84 10.78 3.16
N HIS A 666 4.12 11.03 3.46
CA HIS A 666 4.59 11.44 4.78
C HIS A 666 4.70 12.97 4.96
N SER A 667 4.56 13.71 3.86
CA SER A 667 4.65 15.17 3.86
C SER A 667 3.51 15.85 4.61
N LEU A 668 3.76 17.11 5.01
CA LEU A 668 2.74 18.00 5.59
C LEU A 668 2.10 17.43 6.89
N ALA A 669 2.88 16.66 7.64
CA ALA A 669 2.42 15.95 8.83
C ALA A 669 2.77 16.67 10.15
N ARG A 670 3.70 17.62 10.17
CA ARG A 670 4.26 18.22 11.39
C ARG A 670 3.77 19.67 11.57
N GLU A 671 3.42 20.03 12.80
CA GLU A 671 2.94 21.37 13.19
C GLU A 671 3.75 21.91 14.39
N GLY A 672 3.49 23.16 14.78
CA GLY A 672 4.09 23.76 15.97
C GLY A 672 5.56 24.13 15.76
N GLY A 673 6.42 23.82 16.73
CA GLY A 673 7.83 24.21 16.71
C GLY A 673 8.62 23.64 15.52
N ALA A 674 8.21 22.48 14.99
CA ALA A 674 8.80 21.86 13.80
C ALA A 674 8.65 22.75 12.56
N ALA A 675 7.47 23.36 12.38
CA ALA A 675 7.17 24.26 11.27
C ALA A 675 8.02 25.54 11.29
N SER A 676 8.56 25.91 12.44
CA SER A 676 9.46 27.05 12.58
C SER A 676 10.93 26.66 12.77
N SER A 677 11.32 25.49 12.26
CA SER A 677 12.68 24.98 12.29
C SER A 677 13.07 24.41 10.94
N TRP A 678 14.37 24.31 10.68
CA TRP A 678 14.84 23.55 9.54
C TRP A 678 14.52 22.06 9.71
N PHE A 679 13.83 21.50 8.72
CA PHE A 679 13.40 20.10 8.74
C PHE A 679 14.59 19.16 8.96
N ALA A 680 15.71 19.43 8.28
CA ALA A 680 16.90 18.62 8.36
C ALA A 680 17.48 18.53 9.78
N ALA A 681 17.55 19.66 10.49
CA ALA A 681 18.06 19.71 11.86
C ALA A 681 17.09 19.06 12.86
N ALA A 682 15.78 19.14 12.63
CA ALA A 682 14.75 18.53 13.47
C ALA A 682 14.62 17.01 13.31
N SER A 683 15.23 16.43 12.27
CA SER A 683 15.04 15.02 11.89
C SER A 683 16.31 14.17 12.06
N ASP A 684 17.23 14.57 12.94
CA ASP A 684 18.53 13.92 13.16
C ASP A 684 19.39 13.78 11.89
N LEU A 685 19.14 14.58 10.84
CA LEU A 685 20.08 14.67 9.71
C LEU A 685 21.32 15.37 10.21
N LYS A 686 22.40 14.60 10.34
CA LYS A 686 23.65 15.12 10.87
C LYS A 686 24.23 16.19 9.93
N PRO A 687 25.00 17.15 10.44
CA PRO A 687 25.70 18.14 9.59
C PRO A 687 26.53 17.48 8.47
N GLU A 688 27.04 16.26 8.69
CA GLU A 688 27.81 15.52 7.69
C GLU A 688 26.96 14.85 6.61
N GLY A 689 25.62 14.89 6.72
CA GLY A 689 24.70 14.34 5.74
C GLY A 689 24.70 15.14 4.44
N TYR A 690 24.58 14.46 3.30
CA TYR A 690 24.74 15.06 1.97
C TYR A 690 23.77 16.25 1.74
N TRP A 691 22.56 16.18 2.31
CA TRP A 691 21.55 17.22 2.21
C TRP A 691 22.01 18.56 2.80
N MET A 692 22.73 18.53 3.92
CA MET A 692 23.26 19.72 4.60
C MET A 692 24.51 20.27 3.92
N GLN A 693 25.27 19.43 3.21
CA GLN A 693 26.50 19.84 2.54
C GLN A 693 26.26 20.88 1.44
N PHE A 694 25.10 20.87 0.80
CA PHE A 694 24.77 21.89 -0.19
C PHE A 694 24.77 23.30 0.41
N TYR A 695 24.11 23.49 1.56
CA TYR A 695 23.97 24.81 2.17
C TYR A 695 25.28 25.36 2.76
N HIS A 696 26.33 24.54 2.88
CA HIS A 696 27.67 25.03 3.21
C HIS A 696 28.30 25.86 2.07
N HIS A 697 27.80 25.73 0.85
CA HIS A 697 28.23 26.53 -0.30
C HIS A 697 27.34 27.76 -0.45
N ARG A 698 27.95 28.95 -0.37
CA ARG A 698 27.22 30.22 -0.39
C ARG A 698 26.41 30.43 -1.67
N ASP A 699 26.92 29.99 -2.81
CA ASP A 699 26.22 30.08 -4.10
C ASP A 699 24.98 29.16 -4.14
N PHE A 700 25.00 28.02 -3.46
CA PHE A 700 23.81 27.20 -3.27
C PHE A 700 22.79 27.90 -2.36
N ALA A 701 23.22 28.44 -1.23
CA ALA A 701 22.33 29.18 -0.32
C ALA A 701 21.68 30.40 -1.01
N GLU A 702 22.45 31.11 -1.86
CA GLU A 702 21.94 32.20 -2.69
C GLU A 702 20.93 31.70 -3.74
N ALA A 703 21.19 30.56 -4.40
CA ALA A 703 20.25 29.94 -5.33
C ALA A 703 18.95 29.53 -4.61
N VAL A 704 19.04 28.91 -3.44
CA VAL A 704 17.88 28.58 -2.60
C VAL A 704 17.07 29.83 -2.26
N TYR A 705 17.70 30.90 -1.80
CA TYR A 705 16.96 32.14 -1.51
C TYR A 705 16.30 32.73 -2.76
N LYS A 706 17.01 32.72 -3.90
CA LYS A 706 16.47 33.16 -5.19
C LYS A 706 15.22 32.36 -5.56
N GLU A 707 15.32 31.03 -5.63
CA GLU A 707 14.20 30.16 -6.01
C GLU A 707 13.03 30.27 -5.03
N TRP A 708 13.30 30.38 -3.72
CA TRP A 708 12.27 30.64 -2.71
C TRP A 708 11.45 31.89 -3.03
N MET A 709 12.13 33.03 -3.23
CA MET A 709 11.46 34.31 -3.47
C MET A 709 10.77 34.38 -4.84
N THR A 710 11.31 33.70 -5.86
CA THR A 710 10.77 33.81 -7.23
C THR A 710 9.73 32.76 -7.58
N LYS A 711 9.74 31.59 -6.94
CA LYS A 711 8.85 30.47 -7.24
C LYS A 711 7.94 30.11 -6.06
N PHE A 712 8.54 29.82 -4.90
CA PHE A 712 7.78 29.25 -3.77
C PHE A 712 6.92 30.28 -3.04
N VAL A 713 7.42 31.50 -2.79
CA VAL A 713 6.63 32.56 -2.16
C VAL A 713 5.35 32.86 -2.97
N PRO A 714 5.42 33.14 -4.29
CA PRO A 714 4.21 33.31 -5.11
C PRO A 714 3.28 32.10 -5.08
N ALA A 715 3.81 30.87 -5.14
CA ALA A 715 3.01 29.65 -5.09
C ALA A 715 2.25 29.49 -3.76
N LEU A 716 2.90 29.79 -2.64
CA LEU A 716 2.28 29.73 -1.30
C LEU A 716 1.27 30.86 -1.09
N GLU A 717 1.57 32.09 -1.52
CA GLU A 717 0.62 33.20 -1.50
C GLU A 717 -0.64 32.87 -2.32
N LYS A 718 -0.46 32.23 -3.48
CA LYS A 718 -1.54 31.75 -4.33
C LYS A 718 -2.40 30.69 -3.62
N ALA A 719 -1.76 29.69 -3.01
CA ALA A 719 -2.45 28.61 -2.29
C ALA A 719 -3.21 29.13 -1.04
N LEU A 720 -2.64 30.09 -0.32
CA LEU A 720 -3.23 30.67 0.90
C LEU A 720 -4.29 31.74 0.63
N ASN A 721 -4.36 32.30 -0.57
CA ASN A 721 -5.33 33.32 -0.94
C ASN A 721 -6.68 32.68 -1.36
N PRO A 722 -7.77 32.87 -0.59
CA PRO A 722 -9.08 32.29 -0.90
C PRO A 722 -9.72 32.84 -2.19
N GLU A 723 -9.21 33.95 -2.73
CA GLU A 723 -9.70 34.52 -4.00
C GLU A 723 -9.08 33.85 -5.24
N THR A 724 -8.02 33.05 -5.08
CA THR A 724 -7.42 32.31 -6.20
C THR A 724 -8.38 31.20 -6.63
N GLY A 725 -8.76 31.20 -7.91
CA GLY A 725 -9.58 30.14 -8.51
C GLY A 725 -8.77 28.90 -8.92
N TYR A 726 -9.39 28.09 -9.77
CA TYR A 726 -8.76 26.92 -10.37
C TYR A 726 -7.56 27.30 -11.25
N ASP A 727 -6.48 26.56 -11.11
CA ASP A 727 -5.36 26.54 -12.05
C ASP A 727 -5.10 25.10 -12.55
N PRO A 728 -5.25 24.82 -13.85
CA PRO A 728 -4.97 23.49 -14.41
C PRO A 728 -3.48 23.17 -14.54
N ASP A 729 -2.60 24.18 -14.51
CA ASP A 729 -1.17 24.04 -14.76
C ASP A 729 -0.33 24.18 -13.48
N GLY A 730 -0.97 24.29 -12.30
CA GLY A 730 -0.29 24.51 -11.03
C GLY A 730 -1.21 24.44 -9.83
N ILE A 731 -0.83 25.12 -8.75
CA ILE A 731 -1.56 25.05 -7.46
C ILE A 731 -2.76 26.00 -7.44
N SER A 732 -3.91 25.52 -6.98
CA SER A 732 -5.10 26.33 -6.71
C SER A 732 -5.14 26.82 -5.24
N SER A 733 -6.11 27.66 -4.86
CA SER A 733 -6.28 27.97 -3.43
C SER A 733 -6.70 26.73 -2.65
N LEU A 734 -6.29 26.64 -1.38
CA LEU A 734 -6.77 25.61 -0.46
C LEU A 734 -8.31 25.62 -0.36
N ASP A 735 -8.93 26.80 -0.36
CA ASP A 735 -10.39 26.94 -0.37
C ASP A 735 -11.03 26.39 -1.66
N TRP A 736 -10.35 26.50 -2.80
CA TRP A 736 -10.79 25.86 -4.04
C TRP A 736 -10.75 24.34 -3.96
N TYR A 737 -9.66 23.73 -3.45
CA TYR A 737 -9.60 22.27 -3.28
C TYR A 737 -10.71 21.76 -2.36
N LEU A 738 -10.96 22.46 -1.24
CA LEU A 738 -12.05 22.10 -0.33
C LEU A 738 -13.42 22.20 -1.00
N GLY A 739 -13.67 23.30 -1.73
CA GLY A 739 -14.94 23.53 -2.39
C GLY A 739 -15.19 22.61 -3.59
N TYR A 740 -14.12 22.15 -4.26
CA TYR A 740 -14.21 21.34 -5.48
C TYR A 740 -14.13 19.84 -5.18
N TYR A 741 -13.18 19.37 -4.38
CA TYR A 741 -13.03 17.92 -4.12
C TYR A 741 -13.64 17.47 -2.78
N GLY A 742 -14.15 18.38 -1.96
CA GLY A 742 -14.68 18.04 -0.63
C GLY A 742 -15.81 17.01 -0.66
N THR A 743 -16.68 17.02 -1.68
CA THR A 743 -17.74 16.02 -1.83
C THR A 743 -17.19 14.67 -2.27
N ASP A 744 -16.30 14.62 -3.26
CA ASP A 744 -15.64 13.37 -3.68
C ASP A 744 -14.82 12.75 -2.54
N ALA A 745 -14.15 13.59 -1.73
CA ALA A 745 -13.42 13.16 -0.55
C ALA A 745 -14.35 12.47 0.46
N GLN A 746 -15.53 13.03 0.75
CA GLN A 746 -16.54 12.41 1.63
C GLN A 746 -16.93 11.00 1.17
N ILE A 747 -17.03 10.75 -0.14
CA ILE A 747 -17.30 9.42 -0.68
C ILE A 747 -16.14 8.46 -0.38
N ASN A 748 -14.90 8.95 -0.45
CA ASN A 748 -13.75 8.17 -0.04
C ASN A 748 -13.76 7.88 1.48
N GLU A 749 -14.12 8.84 2.34
CA GLU A 749 -14.18 8.64 3.80
C GLU A 749 -15.27 7.61 4.17
N SER A 750 -16.41 7.63 3.48
CA SER A 750 -17.45 6.59 3.57
C SER A 750 -16.91 5.18 3.31
N ARG A 751 -16.10 5.00 2.25
CA ARG A 751 -15.53 3.68 1.92
C ARG A 751 -14.35 3.30 2.81
N TRP A 752 -13.49 4.26 3.12
CA TRP A 752 -12.23 4.08 3.84
C TRP A 752 -12.19 5.02 5.04
N ASN A 753 -12.78 4.56 6.16
CA ASN A 753 -12.89 5.28 7.43
C ASN A 753 -11.55 5.93 7.85
N GLY A 754 -11.64 7.09 8.50
CA GLY A 754 -10.49 7.78 9.08
C GLY A 754 -9.77 8.74 8.13
N SER A 755 -10.31 9.00 6.94
CA SER A 755 -9.84 10.13 6.13
C SER A 755 -10.46 11.45 6.56
N GLY A 756 -9.65 12.50 6.63
CA GLY A 756 -10.04 13.84 7.08
C GLY A 756 -9.55 14.91 6.11
N PHE A 757 -10.14 14.99 4.92
CA PHE A 757 -9.70 15.90 3.86
C PHE A 757 -9.69 17.36 4.32
N ALA A 758 -10.81 17.82 4.91
CA ALA A 758 -10.95 19.19 5.40
C ALA A 758 -9.99 19.50 6.57
N GLU A 759 -9.80 18.55 7.48
CA GLU A 759 -8.89 18.71 8.61
C GLU A 759 -7.43 18.82 8.15
N LYS A 760 -7.00 17.94 7.24
CA LYS A 760 -5.67 18.01 6.65
C LYS A 760 -5.48 19.32 5.91
N LEU A 761 -6.47 19.79 5.15
CA LEU A 761 -6.37 21.04 4.42
C LEU A 761 -6.13 22.24 5.34
N GLU A 762 -6.84 22.30 6.47
CA GLU A 762 -6.63 23.35 7.48
C GLU A 762 -5.27 23.21 8.19
N LYS A 763 -4.79 21.98 8.38
CA LYS A 763 -3.41 21.73 8.85
C LYS A 763 -2.38 22.25 7.86
N ILE A 764 -2.54 21.97 6.57
CA ILE A 764 -1.67 22.47 5.50
C ILE A 764 -1.68 23.99 5.47
N ARG A 765 -2.85 24.63 5.60
CA ARG A 765 -2.97 26.10 5.69
C ARG A 765 -2.10 26.67 6.81
N ARG A 766 -2.14 26.06 8.00
CA ARG A 766 -1.32 26.49 9.14
C ARG A 766 0.16 26.27 8.89
N ILE A 767 0.55 25.10 8.35
CA ILE A 767 1.94 24.78 8.01
C ILE A 767 2.47 25.81 7.01
N TYR A 768 1.82 25.98 5.85
CA TYR A 768 2.26 26.91 4.81
C TYR A 768 2.32 28.35 5.29
N THR A 769 1.39 28.79 6.14
CA THR A 769 1.46 30.14 6.74
C THR A 769 2.72 30.30 7.59
N VAL A 770 2.99 29.36 8.50
CA VAL A 770 4.16 29.43 9.40
C VAL A 770 5.46 29.27 8.62
N ARG A 771 5.52 28.32 7.67
CA ARG A 771 6.69 28.06 6.83
C ARG A 771 7.01 29.23 5.92
N LEU A 772 6.01 29.88 5.34
CA LEU A 772 6.19 31.08 4.51
C LEU A 772 6.92 32.18 5.29
N ASP A 773 6.44 32.50 6.49
CA ASP A 773 7.06 33.51 7.35
C ASP A 773 8.47 33.10 7.80
N PHE A 774 8.63 31.86 8.27
CA PHE A 774 9.90 31.37 8.80
C PHE A 774 11.00 31.26 7.74
N LEU A 775 10.71 30.59 6.62
CA LEU A 775 11.70 30.37 5.56
C LEU A 775 12.07 31.68 4.85
N THR A 776 11.13 32.61 4.68
CA THR A 776 11.46 33.93 4.12
C THR A 776 12.48 34.68 4.97
N GLU A 777 12.31 34.66 6.30
CA GLU A 777 13.26 35.29 7.21
C GLU A 777 14.60 34.55 7.25
N ALA A 778 14.57 33.22 7.41
CA ALA A 778 15.76 32.39 7.55
C ALA A 778 16.61 32.36 6.26
N LEU A 779 16.00 32.13 5.11
CA LEU A 779 16.71 32.05 3.82
C LEU A 779 17.23 33.42 3.38
N GLY A 780 16.65 34.52 3.86
CA GLY A 780 17.17 35.87 3.65
C GLY A 780 18.56 36.11 4.27
N LEU A 781 19.02 35.19 5.13
CA LEU A 781 20.34 35.22 5.78
C LEU A 781 21.37 34.33 5.07
N TYR A 782 21.16 34.04 3.79
CA TYR A 782 22.04 33.18 2.97
C TYR A 782 23.51 33.64 2.90
N ASP A 783 23.81 34.89 3.24
CA ASP A 783 25.16 35.46 3.23
C ASP A 783 25.88 35.39 4.59
N THR A 784 25.26 34.74 5.58
CA THR A 784 25.82 34.50 6.91
C THR A 784 26.56 33.16 7.01
N ASP A 785 27.27 32.92 8.12
CA ASP A 785 27.97 31.66 8.40
C ASP A 785 27.08 30.62 9.11
N TYR A 786 25.76 30.83 9.12
CA TYR A 786 24.80 29.90 9.72
C TYR A 786 24.56 28.70 8.81
N ILE A 787 24.49 27.52 9.42
CA ILE A 787 24.31 26.23 8.74
C ILE A 787 22.92 25.63 8.96
N TYR A 788 22.13 26.15 9.91
CA TYR A 788 20.67 25.93 9.99
C TYR A 788 20.00 26.97 10.90
N PHE A 789 18.66 27.03 10.85
CA PHE A 789 17.85 28.00 11.59
C PHE A 789 16.68 27.34 12.34
N TYR A 790 16.26 27.97 13.43
CA TYR A 790 15.01 27.65 14.13
C TYR A 790 14.47 28.85 14.89
N LYS A 791 13.18 28.84 15.22
CA LYS A 791 12.56 29.81 16.13
C LYS A 791 12.25 29.18 17.47
N GLU A 792 12.63 29.88 18.54
CA GLU A 792 12.23 29.55 19.90
C GLU A 792 11.63 30.79 20.56
N ASN A 793 10.41 30.67 21.09
CA ASN A 793 9.68 31.79 21.69
C ASN A 793 9.57 33.04 20.79
N GLY A 794 9.47 32.83 19.47
CA GLY A 794 9.37 33.89 18.47
C GLY A 794 10.68 34.56 18.09
N ILE A 795 11.82 34.13 18.64
CA ILE A 795 13.15 34.64 18.28
C ILE A 795 13.77 33.67 17.27
N LEU A 796 14.27 34.18 16.15
CA LEU A 796 15.05 33.40 15.18
C LEU A 796 16.47 33.17 15.72
N TYR A 797 16.93 31.93 15.67
CA TYR A 797 18.30 31.53 15.97
C TYR A 797 18.95 30.99 14.70
N GLY A 798 20.18 31.43 14.44
CA GLY A 798 21.07 30.82 13.47
C GLY A 798 22.11 29.98 14.21
N VAL A 799 22.40 28.79 13.70
CA VAL A 799 23.43 27.90 14.27
C VAL A 799 24.63 27.90 13.36
N ASN A 800 25.81 28.21 13.91
CA ASN A 800 27.05 28.24 13.13
C ASN A 800 27.68 26.84 12.98
N ALA A 801 28.75 26.74 12.20
CA ALA A 801 29.49 25.49 12.01
C ALA A 801 30.17 24.93 13.28
N GLN A 802 30.13 25.65 14.41
CA GLN A 802 30.57 25.19 15.73
C GLN A 802 29.39 24.71 16.59
N GLU A 803 28.19 24.59 16.01
CA GLU A 803 26.93 24.22 16.68
C GLU A 803 26.49 25.21 17.77
N GLU A 804 26.99 26.45 17.71
CA GLU A 804 26.56 27.49 18.64
C GLU A 804 25.27 28.14 18.12
N SER A 805 24.22 28.09 18.94
CA SER A 805 22.96 28.80 18.68
C SER A 805 23.09 30.27 19.02
N ILE A 806 22.95 31.13 18.02
CA ILE A 806 23.09 32.58 18.13
C ILE A 806 21.74 33.21 17.79
N PRO A 807 21.15 34.02 18.69
CA PRO A 807 19.94 34.76 18.34
C PRO A 807 20.25 35.74 17.22
N VAL A 808 19.46 35.68 16.14
CA VAL A 808 19.56 36.63 15.04
C VAL A 808 18.98 37.95 15.54
N GLU A 809 19.85 38.91 15.84
CA GLU A 809 19.42 40.27 16.12
C GLU A 809 18.82 40.85 14.83
N ASN A 810 17.49 40.97 14.83
CA ASN A 810 16.61 41.60 13.83
C ASN A 810 17.37 42.32 12.69
N PRO A 811 17.33 41.80 11.43
CA PRO A 811 17.95 42.44 10.27
C PRO A 811 17.52 43.90 10.04
#